data_AF-A0A1E5GVG7-F1
#
_entry.id   AF-A0A1E5GVG7-F1
#
_cell.length_a   1.000
_cell.length_b   1.000
_cell.length_c   1.000
_cell.angle_alpha   90.00
_cell.angle_beta   90.00
_cell.angle_gamma   90.00
#
_symmetry.space_group_name_H-M   'P 1'
#
loop_
_entity.id
_entity.type
_entity.pdbx_description
1 polymer ?
#
loop_
_entity_poly.entity_id
_entity_poly.type
_entity_poly.pdbx_seq_one_letter_code
_entity_poly.pdbx_strand_id
1 'polypeptide(L)'
;MLSKIKSAFFIAAAVSIFLVPLKTDALGFIDAPQSVPLDQIFITPQGANSYVEGNNVIITEKKKSQIGSIFSTEQNKINLTEDFYSEMYIYLDGDADGVAFVMHNEPSKLINFSGLVGNGLSIYGEYMIAGMTDKVGGKRLKNSFAIEFDTYHNNDSYDSGLDSNGKRGHVAYTFPDKASTYQYRLPSTTITGINHFGLQYPSFKMGDGQWRLLKLDWKAWDATNTGKLTYQYGDLDPVTASISKDTFGTDNVYWGFTGSTGALTEKAVVAFKSVPGLVNYTENVEFMNAEGQKIQSTVQDSEVTVHYTGMYHGGKQNMLDPVLSFELDKNQVYQEGTFLLNGTAVNPTYINNVLQIPLGKDLSTTDDEVNVEFKVKDTKLTTDAKLTMKAIATAKNIISEKPASYNVMYDIEAPLGIGKLTFIDSNDVKAITEATDYRPFLFYYEDDNTPNDKITITLKPGQDIETAVSSIGPSEFVLTLTDKSGNARDVTIPIFVKDQSVVKSSKYIISGKDVEVAAKDYPKTEAALLALLREQGALKLWQYDDISVTALKNSQLTFSLGNLAKPPELAEAGIYEVIAAYGAGSTKVEKPLNLTVIQSFATVTISFVDEKNQSIMDDFSFEAPVAERIDLTKNQQLLEKLNAVKGLNYLKDSGPPDETNLLVIPEGVSRKYTFKGTLFIESAPNTIDFGDQKVSGQNKTFNDPNYDQHLVIWDNRATLGTWKITLKQSENFSIPGSKDHQLPDALRYQTADEEKVISTESQEVFRSNHQASGKYDISEETWGPKKQGLRFNAPVGSVKQVGKYETTLTWQIEEAY
;
A
#
# COMPACT_ATOMS: atom_id res chain seq x y z
N MET A 1 -14.60 -53.33 -99.34
CA MET A 1 -13.15 -53.57 -99.48
C MET A 1 -12.59 -52.49 -100.39
N LEU A 2 -12.37 -51.29 -99.85
CA LEU A 2 -11.08 -50.81 -99.31
C LEU A 2 -10.00 -50.72 -100.40
N SER A 3 -9.95 -49.52 -100.99
CA SER A 3 -8.91 -49.02 -101.88
C SER A 3 -8.06 -47.97 -101.15
N LYS A 4 -6.74 -48.10 -101.35
CA LYS A 4 -5.66 -47.11 -101.24
C LYS A 4 -6.09 -45.65 -101.04
N ILE A 5 -5.44 -44.97 -100.08
CA ILE A 5 -4.96 -43.59 -100.21
C ILE A 5 -3.65 -43.46 -99.40
N LYS A 6 -2.74 -42.65 -99.94
CA LYS A 6 -1.39 -42.32 -99.47
C LYS A 6 -1.41 -41.62 -98.10
N SER A 7 -0.42 -41.89 -97.25
CA SER A 7 -0.02 -40.97 -96.18
C SER A 7 1.48 -40.79 -96.18
N ALA A 8 1.88 -39.52 -96.08
CA ALA A 8 3.21 -39.02 -96.33
C ALA A 8 4.19 -39.34 -95.18
N PHE A 9 5.46 -39.37 -95.59
CA PHE A 9 6.66 -39.50 -94.78
C PHE A 9 6.69 -38.55 -93.57
N PHE A 10 6.94 -39.11 -92.38
CA PHE A 10 7.66 -38.43 -91.31
C PHE A 10 8.83 -39.35 -90.92
N ILE A 11 10.03 -38.99 -91.37
CA ILE A 11 11.27 -39.63 -90.91
C ILE A 11 11.58 -39.05 -89.53
N ALA A 12 11.56 -39.92 -88.53
CA ALA A 12 12.14 -39.68 -87.23
C ALA A 12 13.66 -39.60 -87.39
N ALA A 13 14.19 -38.38 -87.55
CA ALA A 13 15.61 -38.11 -87.37
C ALA A 13 15.86 -37.84 -85.89
N ALA A 14 16.50 -38.81 -85.22
CA ALA A 14 17.16 -38.59 -83.95
C ALA A 14 18.25 -37.54 -84.14
N VAL A 15 17.95 -36.29 -83.82
CA VAL A 15 18.96 -35.23 -83.68
C VAL A 15 19.44 -35.31 -82.23
N SER A 16 20.61 -35.92 -82.05
CA SER A 16 21.47 -35.69 -80.91
C SER A 16 21.74 -34.18 -80.83
N ILE A 17 21.00 -33.49 -79.96
CA ILE A 17 21.33 -32.13 -79.57
C ILE A 17 22.63 -32.27 -78.77
N PHE A 18 23.75 -32.03 -79.44
CA PHE A 18 24.93 -31.52 -78.77
C PHE A 18 24.49 -30.25 -78.05
N LEU A 19 24.25 -30.36 -76.75
CA LEU A 19 24.34 -29.25 -75.83
C LEU A 19 25.77 -28.72 -75.99
N VAL A 20 25.96 -27.78 -76.90
CA VAL A 20 27.05 -26.83 -76.76
C VAL A 20 26.68 -26.07 -75.50
N PRO A 21 27.45 -26.17 -74.40
CA PRO A 21 27.26 -25.23 -73.32
C PRO A 21 27.48 -23.86 -73.95
N LEU A 22 26.44 -23.01 -73.98
CA LEU A 22 26.67 -21.58 -74.00
C LEU A 22 27.56 -21.32 -72.81
N LYS A 23 28.86 -21.14 -73.08
CA LYS A 23 29.77 -20.55 -72.12
C LYS A 23 29.20 -19.17 -71.82
N THR A 24 28.48 -19.10 -70.71
CA THR A 24 28.28 -17.87 -69.98
C THR A 24 29.67 -17.43 -69.53
N ASP A 25 30.30 -16.56 -70.31
CA ASP A 25 31.39 -15.74 -69.79
C ASP A 25 30.75 -14.71 -68.85
N ALA A 26 30.57 -15.08 -67.59
CA ALA A 26 30.36 -14.16 -66.49
C ALA A 26 31.49 -14.40 -65.48
N LEU A 27 32.66 -13.84 -65.80
CA LEU A 27 33.81 -13.84 -64.90
C LEU A 27 33.71 -12.62 -63.96
N GLY A 28 33.37 -12.87 -62.70
CA GLY A 28 33.92 -12.21 -61.52
C GLY A 28 33.41 -10.81 -61.17
N PHE A 29 32.25 -10.73 -60.51
CA PHE A 29 31.91 -9.66 -59.57
C PHE A 29 31.18 -10.27 -58.36
N ILE A 30 31.38 -9.71 -57.17
CA ILE A 30 30.34 -9.80 -56.12
C ILE A 30 29.11 -9.11 -56.73
N ASP A 31 27.97 -9.78 -56.78
CA ASP A 31 26.77 -9.29 -57.48
C ASP A 31 26.56 -7.79 -57.22
N ALA A 32 26.56 -7.00 -58.29
CA ALA A 32 26.34 -5.55 -58.19
C ALA A 32 24.98 -5.31 -57.52
N PRO A 33 24.87 -4.30 -56.63
CA PRO A 33 23.59 -3.88 -56.09
C PRO A 33 22.58 -3.64 -57.22
N GLN A 34 21.29 -3.82 -56.93
CA GLN A 34 20.23 -3.59 -57.90
C GLN A 34 20.35 -2.19 -58.52
N SER A 35 20.37 -2.12 -59.85
CA SER A 35 20.64 -0.90 -60.60
C SER A 35 19.79 -0.80 -61.86
N VAL A 36 19.68 0.41 -62.39
CA VAL A 36 18.87 0.72 -63.59
C VAL A 36 19.70 0.58 -64.88
N PRO A 37 19.08 0.21 -66.01
CA PRO A 37 19.74 0.20 -67.32
C PRO A 37 20.27 1.58 -67.71
N LEU A 38 21.38 1.60 -68.44
CA LEU A 38 22.12 2.81 -68.81
C LEU A 38 22.07 3.11 -70.32
N ASP A 39 21.04 2.59 -71.00
CA ASP A 39 20.85 2.78 -72.44
C ASP A 39 20.85 4.26 -72.82
N GLN A 40 21.78 4.65 -73.70
CA GLN A 40 21.92 6.02 -74.23
C GLN A 40 22.22 7.11 -73.19
N ILE A 41 22.51 6.74 -71.93
CA ILE A 41 22.86 7.70 -70.88
C ILE A 41 24.26 8.26 -71.11
N PHE A 42 25.21 7.41 -71.50
CA PHE A 42 26.63 7.75 -71.54
C PHE A 42 27.26 7.67 -72.93
N ILE A 43 28.31 8.47 -73.12
CA ILE A 43 29.25 8.40 -74.23
C ILE A 43 30.68 8.25 -73.68
N THR A 44 31.43 7.29 -74.25
CA THR A 44 32.86 7.15 -74.01
C THR A 44 33.63 7.94 -75.07
N PRO A 45 34.41 8.97 -74.70
CA PRO A 45 35.24 9.71 -75.65
C PRO A 45 36.43 8.89 -76.14
N GLN A 46 36.91 9.20 -77.34
CA GLN A 46 38.14 8.61 -77.87
C GLN A 46 39.33 8.96 -76.97
N GLY A 47 40.15 7.96 -76.64
CA GLY A 47 41.30 8.10 -75.74
C GLY A 47 41.02 7.68 -74.29
N ALA A 48 39.76 7.46 -73.92
CA ALA A 48 39.37 6.89 -72.63
C ALA A 48 39.31 5.36 -72.67
N ASN A 49 39.49 4.74 -71.50
CA ASN A 49 39.39 3.29 -71.29
C ASN A 49 38.04 2.84 -70.73
N SER A 50 37.13 3.77 -70.43
CA SER A 50 35.85 3.48 -69.78
C SER A 50 34.80 2.92 -70.72
N TYR A 51 33.86 2.13 -70.21
CA TYR A 51 32.77 1.55 -71.00
C TYR A 51 31.58 1.19 -70.12
N VAL A 52 30.44 0.89 -70.74
CA VAL A 52 29.25 0.37 -70.05
C VAL A 52 29.19 -1.15 -70.24
N GLU A 53 29.01 -1.89 -69.15
CA GLU A 53 28.81 -3.34 -69.14
C GLU A 53 27.53 -3.67 -68.35
N GLY A 54 26.48 -4.11 -69.05
CA GLY A 54 25.16 -4.26 -68.45
C GLY A 54 24.65 -2.92 -67.88
N ASN A 55 24.30 -2.90 -66.60
CA ASN A 55 23.85 -1.70 -65.89
C ASN A 55 25.00 -0.94 -65.18
N ASN A 56 26.24 -1.30 -65.47
CA ASN A 56 27.42 -0.77 -64.76
C ASN A 56 28.27 0.10 -65.69
N VAL A 57 28.81 1.19 -65.13
CA VAL A 57 29.86 1.99 -65.74
C VAL A 57 31.21 1.51 -65.22
N ILE A 58 32.06 0.99 -66.10
CA ILE A 58 33.45 0.67 -65.80
C ILE A 58 34.29 1.91 -66.11
N ILE A 59 34.83 2.56 -65.07
CA ILE A 59 35.67 3.77 -65.24
C ILE A 59 37.10 3.36 -65.60
N THR A 60 37.68 2.45 -64.81
CA THR A 60 39.00 1.86 -65.03
C THR A 60 38.96 0.36 -64.75
N GLU A 61 39.77 -0.38 -65.50
CA GLU A 61 40.14 -1.75 -65.13
C GLU A 61 41.37 -1.75 -64.22
N LYS A 62 41.60 -2.86 -63.52
CA LYS A 62 42.80 -3.11 -62.71
C LYS A 62 44.06 -3.33 -63.58
N LYS A 63 44.39 -2.33 -64.39
CA LYS A 63 45.49 -2.26 -65.36
C LYS A 63 46.28 -0.98 -65.12
N LYS A 64 47.55 -0.94 -65.53
CA LYS A 64 48.40 0.25 -65.40
C LYS A 64 48.08 1.29 -66.46
N SER A 65 48.38 2.54 -66.17
CA SER A 65 48.32 3.67 -67.12
C SER A 65 46.96 3.83 -67.80
N GLN A 66 45.87 3.60 -67.08
CA GLN A 66 44.51 3.83 -67.59
C GLN A 66 44.13 5.30 -67.47
N ILE A 67 43.35 5.77 -68.44
CA ILE A 67 42.64 7.06 -68.44
C ILE A 67 41.15 6.73 -68.49
N GLY A 68 40.48 6.86 -67.36
CA GLY A 68 39.03 6.72 -67.25
C GLY A 68 38.33 8.03 -67.58
N SER A 69 37.33 7.98 -68.45
CA SER A 69 36.42 9.08 -68.74
C SER A 69 35.17 8.56 -69.45
N ILE A 70 34.02 8.96 -68.93
CA ILE A 70 32.71 8.65 -69.51
C ILE A 70 31.72 9.73 -69.06
N PHE A 71 30.97 10.29 -69.99
CA PHE A 71 30.13 11.46 -69.75
C PHE A 71 28.71 11.25 -70.28
N SER A 72 27.77 12.02 -69.76
CA SER A 72 26.39 11.99 -70.21
C SER A 72 26.28 12.44 -71.67
N THR A 73 25.34 11.87 -72.41
CA THR A 73 25.02 12.33 -73.77
C THR A 73 24.36 13.71 -73.73
N GLU A 74 24.29 14.40 -74.88
CA GLU A 74 23.70 15.75 -74.98
C GLU A 74 22.26 15.82 -74.42
N GLN A 75 21.47 14.76 -74.61
CA GLN A 75 20.10 14.66 -74.13
C GLN A 75 19.99 14.45 -72.61
N ASN A 76 21.07 13.97 -71.98
CA ASN A 76 21.17 13.64 -70.56
C ASN A 76 22.05 14.63 -69.78
N LYS A 77 22.17 15.87 -70.27
CA LYS A 77 22.66 16.98 -69.46
C LYS A 77 21.74 17.21 -68.27
N ILE A 78 22.34 17.51 -67.12
CA ILE A 78 21.61 17.95 -65.94
C ILE A 78 21.23 19.41 -66.14
N ASN A 79 19.96 19.75 -65.86
CA ASN A 79 19.50 21.13 -65.75
C ASN A 79 19.70 21.62 -64.31
N LEU A 80 20.58 22.58 -64.10
CA LEU A 80 20.93 23.10 -62.77
C LEU A 80 19.94 24.16 -62.26
N THR A 81 18.94 24.56 -63.05
CA THR A 81 17.85 25.44 -62.59
C THR A 81 16.78 24.70 -61.79
N GLU A 82 16.85 23.38 -61.72
CA GLU A 82 15.90 22.51 -61.03
C GLU A 82 16.66 21.69 -59.99
N ASP A 83 15.99 21.37 -58.89
CA ASP A 83 16.51 20.43 -57.90
C ASP A 83 16.60 19.03 -58.52
N PHE A 84 17.63 18.27 -58.14
CA PHE A 84 17.68 16.85 -58.44
C PHE A 84 18.22 16.06 -57.26
N TYR A 85 17.77 14.81 -57.16
CA TYR A 85 18.32 13.83 -56.24
C TYR A 85 18.77 12.61 -57.02
N SER A 86 19.92 12.05 -56.67
CA SER A 86 20.45 10.86 -57.32
C SER A 86 21.24 9.97 -56.36
N GLU A 87 21.09 8.66 -56.54
CA GLU A 87 21.79 7.64 -55.79
C GLU A 87 22.50 6.68 -56.74
N MET A 88 23.75 6.37 -56.44
CA MET A 88 24.55 5.40 -57.19
C MET A 88 25.55 4.73 -56.27
N TYR A 89 25.88 3.47 -56.54
CA TYR A 89 26.93 2.76 -55.84
C TYR A 89 28.24 2.92 -56.58
N ILE A 90 29.33 3.15 -55.84
CA ILE A 90 30.70 3.13 -56.33
C ILE A 90 31.40 1.92 -55.73
N TYR A 91 32.09 1.16 -56.58
CA TYR A 91 32.96 0.05 -56.22
C TYR A 91 34.39 0.39 -56.60
N LEU A 92 35.28 0.28 -55.64
CA LEU A 92 36.70 0.64 -55.73
C LEU A 92 37.52 -0.55 -55.22
N ASP A 93 38.27 -1.21 -56.10
CA ASP A 93 39.10 -2.37 -55.77
C ASP A 93 40.53 -2.23 -56.31
N GLY A 94 41.43 -1.86 -55.42
CA GLY A 94 42.84 -1.69 -55.73
C GLY A 94 43.54 -0.70 -54.81
N ASP A 95 44.64 -0.16 -55.31
CA ASP A 95 45.54 0.65 -54.49
C ASP A 95 45.70 2.10 -54.98
N ALA A 96 45.40 2.41 -56.25
CA ALA A 96 45.50 3.77 -56.81
C ALA A 96 44.85 3.87 -58.22
N ASP A 97 44.54 5.06 -58.73
CA ASP A 97 44.72 6.36 -58.07
C ASP A 97 43.41 6.95 -57.54
N GLY A 98 42.28 6.33 -57.85
CA GLY A 98 40.94 6.82 -57.51
C GLY A 98 40.14 7.31 -58.72
N VAL A 99 38.97 7.87 -58.43
CA VAL A 99 38.01 8.36 -59.43
C VAL A 99 37.40 9.68 -59.01
N ALA A 100 36.79 10.39 -59.95
CA ALA A 100 36.02 11.59 -59.65
C ALA A 100 34.66 11.56 -60.35
N PHE A 101 33.61 11.93 -59.61
CA PHE A 101 32.37 12.40 -60.21
C PHE A 101 32.59 13.83 -60.69
N VAL A 102 32.21 14.14 -61.92
CA VAL A 102 32.43 15.46 -62.50
C VAL A 102 31.15 16.03 -63.11
N MET A 103 31.00 17.34 -63.00
CA MET A 103 30.09 18.16 -63.81
C MET A 103 30.94 19.14 -64.61
N HIS A 104 30.68 19.29 -65.91
CA HIS A 104 31.46 20.19 -66.75
C HIS A 104 30.72 20.74 -67.97
N ASN A 105 31.28 21.80 -68.55
CA ASN A 105 30.85 22.38 -69.81
C ASN A 105 32.03 22.50 -70.80
N GLU A 106 32.48 21.36 -71.31
CA GLU A 106 33.55 21.27 -72.33
C GLU A 106 33.20 20.22 -73.40
N PRO A 107 32.33 20.55 -74.40
CA PRO A 107 31.82 19.58 -75.37
C PRO A 107 32.89 18.81 -76.16
N SER A 108 34.06 19.41 -76.38
CA SER A 108 35.18 18.75 -77.08
C SER A 108 35.66 17.48 -76.37
N LYS A 109 35.47 17.40 -75.04
CA LYS A 109 35.84 16.26 -74.21
C LYS A 109 34.93 15.05 -74.36
N LEU A 110 33.77 15.19 -75.02
CA LEU A 110 32.93 14.06 -75.43
C LEU A 110 33.46 13.32 -76.65
N ILE A 111 34.27 13.99 -77.47
CA ILE A 111 34.80 13.42 -78.72
C ILE A 111 36.19 12.83 -78.45
N ASN A 112 37.09 13.63 -77.89
CA ASN A 112 38.45 13.23 -77.56
C ASN A 112 38.77 13.63 -76.13
N PHE A 113 39.17 12.66 -75.32
CA PHE A 113 39.57 12.90 -73.96
C PHE A 113 41.04 12.57 -73.74
N SER A 114 41.71 13.47 -73.03
CA SER A 114 43.08 13.28 -72.57
C SER A 114 43.20 13.96 -71.23
N GLY A 115 43.69 13.23 -70.23
CA GLY A 115 43.96 13.73 -68.89
C GLY A 115 45.39 13.38 -68.46
N LEU A 116 45.75 13.80 -67.25
CA LEU A 116 46.92 13.30 -66.56
C LEU A 116 46.63 11.91 -65.98
N VAL A 117 47.57 11.00 -66.18
CA VAL A 117 47.58 9.67 -65.56
C VAL A 117 48.15 9.79 -64.15
N GLY A 118 47.71 8.98 -63.20
CA GLY A 118 48.24 9.03 -61.83
C GLY A 118 47.39 9.92 -60.92
N ASN A 119 48.10 10.61 -60.03
CA ASN A 119 47.60 11.63 -59.09
C ASN A 119 46.85 12.82 -59.71
N GLY A 120 46.80 12.94 -61.04
CA GLY A 120 45.99 13.96 -61.70
C GLY A 120 44.50 13.63 -61.85
N LEU A 121 44.10 12.38 -61.56
CA LEU A 121 42.73 11.83 -61.71
C LEU A 121 42.05 12.17 -63.04
N SER A 122 42.86 12.42 -64.07
CA SER A 122 42.48 12.97 -65.37
C SER A 122 41.72 14.31 -65.37
N ILE A 123 41.63 15.03 -64.24
CA ILE A 123 40.89 16.29 -64.11
C ILE A 123 41.77 17.51 -63.85
N TYR A 124 42.94 17.33 -63.25
CA TYR A 124 43.79 18.43 -62.82
C TYR A 124 44.74 18.97 -63.90
N GLY A 125 45.16 20.22 -63.74
CA GLY A 125 46.11 20.92 -64.60
C GLY A 125 47.56 20.64 -64.22
N GLU A 126 48.49 21.01 -65.11
CA GLU A 126 49.93 20.69 -64.97
C GLU A 126 50.77 21.86 -64.43
N TYR A 127 50.37 23.09 -64.74
CA TYR A 127 51.09 24.31 -64.38
C TYR A 127 50.16 25.52 -64.41
N MET A 128 50.56 26.62 -63.77
CA MET A 128 49.93 27.93 -63.94
C MET A 128 50.48 28.64 -65.18
N ILE A 129 49.65 29.37 -65.92
CA ILE A 129 50.12 30.08 -67.12
C ILE A 129 50.99 31.27 -66.70
N ALA A 130 52.25 31.29 -67.12
CA ALA A 130 53.18 32.37 -66.81
C ALA A 130 52.62 33.74 -67.26
N GLY A 131 52.62 34.72 -66.34
CA GLY A 131 52.04 36.04 -66.58
C GLY A 131 50.52 36.14 -66.43
N MET A 132 49.82 35.03 -66.13
CA MET A 132 48.37 34.97 -65.88
C MET A 132 48.07 34.16 -64.61
N THR A 133 48.07 34.81 -63.45
CA THR A 133 47.93 34.15 -62.14
C THR A 133 46.56 33.54 -61.87
N ASP A 134 45.58 33.83 -62.73
CA ASP A 134 44.20 33.34 -62.69
C ASP A 134 43.93 32.18 -63.67
N LYS A 135 44.92 31.78 -64.48
CA LYS A 135 44.75 30.72 -65.48
C LYS A 135 45.67 29.53 -65.24
N VAL A 136 45.06 28.37 -65.26
CA VAL A 136 45.74 27.09 -65.21
C VAL A 136 46.09 26.66 -66.64
N GLY A 137 47.11 25.83 -66.83
CA GLY A 137 47.57 25.23 -68.09
C GLY A 137 47.42 23.71 -68.08
N GLY A 138 47.88 23.03 -69.14
CA GLY A 138 47.83 21.57 -69.26
C GLY A 138 46.44 20.99 -69.54
N LYS A 139 46.24 19.72 -69.17
CA LYS A 139 45.11 18.87 -69.58
C LYS A 139 43.86 18.91 -68.69
N ARG A 140 43.76 19.87 -67.76
CA ARG A 140 42.62 19.96 -66.83
C ARG A 140 41.26 19.94 -67.55
N LEU A 141 40.22 19.51 -66.83
CA LEU A 141 38.86 19.61 -67.28
C LEU A 141 38.35 21.04 -67.08
N LYS A 142 37.91 21.72 -68.15
CA LYS A 142 37.49 23.12 -68.07
C LYS A 142 36.03 23.28 -67.66
N ASN A 143 35.70 24.47 -67.14
CA ASN A 143 34.36 24.84 -66.68
C ASN A 143 33.72 23.73 -65.84
N SER A 144 34.40 23.33 -64.76
CA SER A 144 34.14 22.05 -64.10
C SER A 144 34.11 22.13 -62.58
N PHE A 145 33.39 21.17 -62.02
CA PHE A 145 33.35 20.82 -60.61
C PHE A 145 33.57 19.31 -60.50
N ALA A 146 34.31 18.88 -59.48
CA ALA A 146 34.59 17.47 -59.25
C ALA A 146 34.43 17.11 -57.77
N ILE A 147 33.96 15.89 -57.51
CA ILE A 147 34.11 15.21 -56.22
C ILE A 147 35.05 14.06 -56.47
N GLU A 148 36.22 14.09 -55.85
CA GLU A 148 37.21 13.03 -55.93
C GLU A 148 37.03 12.00 -54.81
N PHE A 149 37.31 10.77 -55.17
CA PHE A 149 37.35 9.59 -54.32
C PHE A 149 38.75 9.01 -54.47
N ASP A 150 39.70 9.62 -53.76
CA ASP A 150 41.13 9.31 -53.89
C ASP A 150 41.49 8.13 -52.98
N THR A 151 41.96 7.05 -53.58
CA THR A 151 42.33 5.83 -52.87
C THR A 151 43.79 5.79 -52.46
N TYR A 152 44.62 6.71 -52.94
CA TYR A 152 46.06 6.68 -52.81
C TYR A 152 46.65 8.03 -52.40
N HIS A 153 47.09 8.13 -51.15
CA HIS A 153 47.87 9.28 -50.71
C HIS A 153 49.26 9.28 -51.37
N ASN A 154 49.47 10.21 -52.30
CA ASN A 154 50.72 10.36 -53.01
C ASN A 154 51.81 11.07 -52.18
N ASN A 155 51.42 11.82 -51.13
CA ASN A 155 52.27 12.72 -50.34
C ASN A 155 53.14 13.67 -51.20
N ASP A 156 52.72 13.91 -52.44
CA ASP A 156 53.43 14.68 -53.46
C ASP A 156 52.60 15.87 -53.93
N SER A 157 52.89 16.41 -55.11
CA SER A 157 52.32 17.66 -55.62
C SER A 157 50.80 17.79 -55.51
N TYR A 158 49.97 16.76 -55.68
CA TYR A 158 48.51 16.97 -55.64
C TYR A 158 47.95 16.84 -54.21
N ASP A 159 48.45 15.90 -53.41
CA ASP A 159 48.07 15.69 -52.00
C ASP A 159 48.92 16.46 -50.98
N SER A 160 49.67 17.47 -51.44
CA SER A 160 50.65 18.13 -50.58
C SER A 160 50.00 18.74 -49.34
N GLY A 161 50.44 18.28 -48.17
CA GLY A 161 49.92 18.75 -46.88
C GLY A 161 48.69 18.01 -46.36
N LEU A 162 48.21 16.97 -47.06
CA LEU A 162 47.17 16.07 -46.54
C LEU A 162 47.73 15.03 -45.55
N ASP A 163 46.91 14.62 -44.59
CA ASP A 163 47.21 13.46 -43.74
C ASP A 163 47.14 12.18 -44.60
N SER A 164 48.09 11.27 -44.42
CA SER A 164 48.11 9.98 -45.11
C SER A 164 46.87 9.11 -44.86
N ASN A 165 46.10 9.42 -43.80
CA ASN A 165 44.96 8.65 -43.30
C ASN A 165 45.28 7.15 -43.13
N GLY A 166 46.53 6.79 -42.87
CA GLY A 166 46.97 5.39 -42.86
C GLY A 166 46.73 4.65 -44.19
N LYS A 167 46.80 5.35 -45.33
CA LYS A 167 46.56 4.84 -46.69
C LYS A 167 45.13 4.34 -46.94
N ARG A 168 44.16 4.92 -46.23
CA ARG A 168 42.73 4.60 -46.41
C ARG A 168 42.05 5.43 -47.51
N GLY A 169 42.72 6.46 -48.01
CA GLY A 169 42.19 7.41 -48.99
C GLY A 169 41.52 8.61 -48.35
N HIS A 170 41.00 9.51 -49.19
CA HIS A 170 40.19 10.68 -48.80
C HIS A 170 39.13 10.99 -49.85
N VAL A 171 38.15 11.81 -49.45
CA VAL A 171 37.10 12.34 -50.34
C VAL A 171 37.12 13.86 -50.22
N ALA A 172 37.07 14.56 -51.34
CA ALA A 172 37.02 16.01 -51.37
C ALA A 172 36.32 16.50 -52.63
N TYR A 173 35.93 17.77 -52.65
CA TYR A 173 35.49 18.42 -53.88
C TYR A 173 36.46 19.52 -54.31
N THR A 174 36.52 19.76 -55.62
CA THR A 174 37.43 20.73 -56.23
C THR A 174 36.80 21.42 -57.45
N PHE A 175 37.48 22.49 -57.91
CA PHE A 175 37.09 23.23 -59.12
C PHE A 175 38.26 23.19 -60.13
N PRO A 176 38.38 22.14 -60.95
CA PRO A 176 39.61 21.88 -61.71
C PRO A 176 40.04 23.00 -62.68
N ASP A 177 39.13 23.87 -63.13
CA ASP A 177 39.48 25.01 -63.99
C ASP A 177 39.81 26.30 -63.24
N LYS A 178 39.56 26.37 -61.93
CA LYS A 178 39.79 27.57 -61.11
C LYS A 178 41.21 27.58 -60.56
N ALA A 179 41.93 28.68 -60.75
CA ALA A 179 43.27 28.88 -60.19
C ALA A 179 43.31 28.73 -58.66
N SER A 180 42.22 29.07 -57.96
CA SER A 180 42.08 28.91 -56.51
C SER A 180 42.19 27.47 -56.02
N THR A 181 42.01 26.48 -56.91
CA THR A 181 42.17 25.05 -56.60
C THR A 181 43.64 24.65 -56.48
N TYR A 182 44.58 25.44 -57.02
CA TYR A 182 45.97 25.05 -57.15
C TYR A 182 46.88 25.85 -56.22
N GLN A 183 47.78 25.15 -55.55
CA GLN A 183 48.95 25.74 -54.91
C GLN A 183 50.13 25.65 -55.87
N TYR A 184 50.93 26.72 -55.97
CA TYR A 184 52.07 26.75 -56.87
C TYR A 184 53.15 27.69 -56.35
N ARG A 185 54.38 27.50 -56.82
CA ARG A 185 55.51 28.37 -56.46
C ARG A 185 55.91 29.29 -57.61
N LEU A 186 56.17 30.54 -57.29
CA LEU A 186 56.83 31.49 -58.20
C LEU A 186 58.35 31.39 -58.04
N PRO A 187 59.15 31.53 -59.13
CA PRO A 187 58.74 31.85 -60.49
C PRO A 187 58.41 30.63 -61.38
N SER A 188 58.51 29.39 -60.89
CA SER A 188 58.43 28.19 -61.74
C SER A 188 57.03 27.88 -62.28
N THR A 189 55.97 28.46 -61.69
CA THR A 189 54.56 28.23 -62.05
C THR A 189 54.09 26.77 -61.96
N THR A 190 54.94 25.88 -61.43
CA THR A 190 54.66 24.46 -61.22
C THR A 190 53.65 24.29 -60.09
N ILE A 191 52.67 23.42 -60.28
CA ILE A 191 51.72 23.05 -59.25
C ILE A 191 52.43 22.21 -58.18
N THR A 192 52.21 22.57 -56.92
CA THR A 192 52.80 21.94 -55.73
C THR A 192 51.77 21.44 -54.73
N GLY A 193 50.49 21.70 -54.94
CA GLY A 193 49.38 21.28 -54.06
C GLY A 193 48.03 21.44 -54.74
N ILE A 194 47.02 20.67 -54.33
CA ILE A 194 45.60 20.96 -54.56
C ILE A 194 44.95 21.41 -53.25
N ASN A 195 44.11 22.42 -53.33
CA ASN A 195 43.23 22.84 -52.24
C ASN A 195 41.97 21.95 -52.27
N HIS A 196 41.99 20.91 -51.44
CA HIS A 196 40.87 20.00 -51.23
C HIS A 196 39.81 20.65 -50.34
N PHE A 197 38.61 20.86 -50.88
CA PHE A 197 37.50 21.43 -50.11
C PHE A 197 36.58 20.33 -49.58
N GLY A 198 36.01 20.55 -48.40
CA GLY A 198 35.13 19.56 -47.77
C GLY A 198 35.80 18.23 -47.51
N LEU A 199 37.11 18.25 -47.21
CA LEU A 199 37.95 17.07 -47.05
C LEU A 199 37.42 16.12 -45.96
N GLN A 200 37.27 14.85 -46.32
CA GLN A 200 36.86 13.78 -45.42
C GLN A 200 37.86 12.62 -45.44
N TYR A 201 38.06 12.03 -44.27
CA TYR A 201 38.93 10.87 -44.08
C TYR A 201 38.12 9.66 -43.64
N PRO A 202 37.85 8.68 -44.54
CA PRO A 202 37.12 7.49 -44.19
C PRO A 202 37.85 6.62 -43.18
N SER A 203 37.13 6.01 -42.24
CA SER A 203 37.64 5.03 -41.27
C SER A 203 37.98 3.67 -41.91
N PHE A 204 37.51 3.44 -43.14
CA PHE A 204 37.73 2.23 -43.94
C PHE A 204 38.70 2.49 -45.10
N LYS A 205 39.32 1.44 -45.66
CA LYS A 205 40.11 1.55 -46.90
C LYS A 205 39.15 1.67 -48.09
N MET A 206 39.23 2.73 -48.89
CA MET A 206 38.31 2.93 -50.02
C MET A 206 38.46 1.87 -51.12
N GLY A 207 39.70 1.47 -51.45
CA GLY A 207 40.00 0.44 -52.46
C GLY A 207 39.87 -1.01 -51.99
N ASP A 208 38.92 -1.31 -51.10
CA ASP A 208 38.73 -2.64 -50.47
C ASP A 208 37.75 -3.56 -51.20
N GLY A 209 37.24 -3.15 -52.36
CA GLY A 209 36.29 -3.92 -53.15
C GLY A 209 34.90 -4.03 -52.51
N GLN A 210 34.48 -3.03 -51.75
CA GLN A 210 33.11 -2.93 -51.24
C GLN A 210 32.33 -1.85 -51.99
N TRP A 211 31.07 -2.15 -52.33
CA TRP A 211 30.13 -1.18 -52.87
C TRP A 211 29.71 -0.17 -51.81
N ARG A 212 29.78 1.12 -52.14
CA ARG A 212 29.35 2.21 -51.25
C ARG A 212 28.43 3.16 -51.97
N LEU A 213 27.37 3.56 -51.28
CA LEU A 213 26.37 4.46 -51.83
C LEU A 213 26.90 5.91 -51.86
N LEU A 214 26.89 6.52 -53.03
CA LEU A 214 27.00 7.96 -53.24
C LEU A 214 25.59 8.53 -53.41
N LYS A 215 25.23 9.45 -52.54
CA LYS A 215 24.01 10.27 -52.64
C LYS A 215 24.38 11.67 -53.10
N LEU A 216 23.59 12.22 -54.02
CA LEU A 216 23.73 13.57 -54.54
C LEU A 216 22.39 14.29 -54.41
N ASP A 217 22.37 15.42 -53.71
CA ASP A 217 21.22 16.33 -53.62
C ASP A 217 21.65 17.71 -54.09
N TRP A 218 21.12 18.14 -55.23
CA TRP A 218 21.36 19.46 -55.79
C TRP A 218 20.18 20.38 -55.49
N LYS A 219 20.50 21.54 -54.94
CA LYS A 219 19.61 22.69 -54.85
C LYS A 219 19.93 23.69 -55.95
N ALA A 220 18.88 24.04 -56.71
CA ALA A 220 18.94 24.97 -57.82
C ALA A 220 19.51 26.34 -57.42
N TRP A 221 19.86 27.13 -58.44
CA TRP A 221 20.42 28.47 -58.26
C TRP A 221 19.56 29.35 -57.33
N ASP A 222 20.18 29.87 -56.27
CA ASP A 222 19.58 30.91 -55.45
C ASP A 222 19.65 32.29 -56.12
N ALA A 223 19.11 33.31 -55.44
CA ALA A 223 19.10 34.69 -55.94
C ALA A 223 20.50 35.29 -56.18
N THR A 224 21.57 34.67 -55.69
CA THR A 224 22.97 35.06 -55.90
C THR A 224 23.64 34.31 -57.04
N ASN A 225 22.91 33.48 -57.79
CA ASN A 225 23.42 32.52 -58.78
C ASN A 225 24.36 31.48 -58.18
N THR A 226 24.11 31.08 -56.93
CA THR A 226 24.84 30.00 -56.25
C THR A 226 23.90 28.81 -56.06
N GLY A 227 24.34 27.64 -56.50
CA GLY A 227 23.65 26.37 -56.27
C GLY A 227 24.42 25.54 -55.26
N LYS A 228 23.77 24.55 -54.66
CA LYS A 228 24.39 23.74 -53.60
C LYS A 228 24.28 22.27 -53.95
N LEU A 229 25.43 21.60 -54.05
CA LEU A 229 25.48 20.14 -54.16
C LEU A 229 25.87 19.56 -52.82
N THR A 230 24.95 18.85 -52.18
CA THR A 230 25.25 18.02 -51.02
C THR A 230 25.52 16.60 -51.49
N TYR A 231 26.67 16.04 -51.11
CA TYR A 231 27.00 14.65 -51.39
C TYR A 231 27.28 13.88 -50.10
N GLN A 232 26.98 12.58 -50.12
CA GLN A 232 27.31 11.67 -49.03
C GLN A 232 27.84 10.37 -49.61
N TYR A 233 29.00 9.90 -49.13
CA TYR A 233 29.63 8.67 -49.59
C TYR A 233 29.72 7.63 -48.47
N GLY A 234 29.03 6.50 -48.66
CA GLY A 234 28.89 5.47 -47.63
C GLY A 234 28.29 6.07 -46.35
N ASP A 235 28.92 5.76 -45.22
CA ASP A 235 28.53 6.25 -43.89
C ASP A 235 29.26 7.53 -43.48
N LEU A 236 29.93 8.22 -44.40
CA LEU A 236 30.53 9.53 -44.11
C LEU A 236 29.45 10.57 -43.88
N ASP A 237 29.79 11.63 -43.14
CA ASP A 237 28.92 12.79 -42.99
C ASP A 237 28.67 13.45 -44.36
N PRO A 238 27.48 14.02 -44.60
CA PRO A 238 27.23 14.74 -45.85
C PRO A 238 28.05 16.03 -45.95
N VAL A 239 28.60 16.31 -47.13
CA VAL A 239 29.37 17.52 -47.44
C VAL A 239 28.60 18.35 -48.46
N THR A 240 28.51 19.67 -48.22
CA THR A 240 27.83 20.59 -49.13
C THR A 240 28.82 21.53 -49.81
N ALA A 241 28.91 21.43 -51.14
CA ALA A 241 29.65 22.35 -51.98
C ALA A 241 28.75 23.48 -52.47
N SER A 242 29.17 24.73 -52.25
CA SER A 242 28.54 25.90 -52.88
C SER A 242 29.20 26.15 -54.23
N ILE A 243 28.43 26.06 -55.30
CA ILE A 243 28.91 26.17 -56.68
C ILE A 243 28.29 27.42 -57.29
N SER A 244 29.12 28.37 -57.70
CA SER A 244 28.64 29.54 -58.43
C SER A 244 28.41 29.21 -59.90
N LYS A 245 27.37 29.80 -60.50
CA LYS A 245 26.99 29.60 -61.90
C LYS A 245 28.12 29.92 -62.90
N ASP A 246 29.04 30.82 -62.56
CA ASP A 246 30.23 31.12 -63.37
C ASP A 246 31.15 29.91 -63.58
N THR A 247 31.09 28.91 -62.69
CA THR A 247 31.91 27.69 -62.77
C THR A 247 31.68 26.95 -64.08
N PHE A 248 30.45 26.94 -64.59
CA PHE A 248 30.09 26.24 -65.82
C PHE A 248 29.82 27.20 -66.99
N GLY A 249 29.39 28.43 -66.69
CA GLY A 249 28.94 29.40 -67.70
C GLY A 249 27.66 29.00 -68.44
N THR A 250 26.92 28.01 -67.91
CA THR A 250 25.69 27.45 -68.49
C THR A 250 24.80 26.90 -67.38
N ASP A 251 23.51 26.77 -67.66
CA ASP A 251 22.55 26.08 -66.79
C ASP A 251 22.49 24.57 -67.04
N ASN A 252 23.02 24.09 -68.17
CA ASN A 252 22.98 22.68 -68.55
C ASN A 252 24.39 22.13 -68.70
N VAL A 253 24.73 21.12 -67.88
CA VAL A 253 26.08 20.58 -67.79
C VAL A 253 26.10 19.10 -68.17
N TYR A 254 27.22 18.67 -68.77
CA TYR A 254 27.54 17.26 -68.83
C TYR A 254 27.97 16.81 -67.44
N TRP A 255 27.77 15.54 -67.16
CA TRP A 255 28.23 14.92 -65.94
C TRP A 255 28.73 13.52 -66.23
N GLY A 256 29.46 12.94 -65.29
CA GLY A 256 29.91 11.56 -65.42
C GLY A 256 31.09 11.31 -64.52
N PHE A 257 31.98 10.44 -64.97
CA PHE A 257 33.10 10.00 -64.17
C PHE A 257 34.40 10.08 -64.94
N THR A 258 35.46 10.43 -64.22
CA THR A 258 36.84 10.30 -64.66
C THR A 258 37.61 9.46 -63.65
N GLY A 259 38.77 8.97 -64.06
CA GLY A 259 39.68 8.27 -63.16
C GLY A 259 41.01 8.01 -63.85
N SER A 260 41.98 7.51 -63.11
CA SER A 260 43.22 7.05 -63.72
C SER A 260 43.90 5.98 -62.88
N THR A 261 44.80 5.26 -63.52
CA THR A 261 45.74 4.38 -62.83
C THR A 261 47.15 4.67 -63.29
N GLY A 262 48.10 4.76 -62.36
CA GLY A 262 49.52 4.95 -62.63
C GLY A 262 50.25 3.61 -62.71
N ALA A 263 51.30 3.49 -61.90
CA ALA A 263 52.02 2.23 -61.70
C ALA A 263 51.24 1.23 -60.83
N LEU A 264 50.44 1.76 -59.90
CA LEU A 264 49.43 1.06 -59.13
C LEU A 264 48.10 1.08 -59.88
N THR A 265 47.18 0.20 -59.51
CA THR A 265 45.99 -0.08 -60.30
C THR A 265 44.77 -0.26 -59.43
N GLU A 266 43.63 0.14 -59.95
CA GLU A 266 42.33 0.01 -59.30
C GLU A 266 41.25 -0.24 -60.35
N LYS A 267 40.34 -1.17 -60.03
CA LYS A 267 39.10 -1.32 -60.77
C LYS A 267 38.06 -0.41 -60.12
N ALA A 268 37.48 0.47 -60.93
CA ALA A 268 36.44 1.39 -60.48
C ALA A 268 35.16 1.21 -61.30
N VAL A 269 34.06 0.96 -60.60
CA VAL A 269 32.75 0.67 -61.19
C VAL A 269 31.66 1.50 -60.53
N VAL A 270 30.68 1.96 -61.30
CA VAL A 270 29.51 2.67 -60.81
C VAL A 270 28.23 1.99 -61.27
N ALA A 271 27.27 1.81 -60.36
CA ALA A 271 25.94 1.25 -60.63
C ALA A 271 24.87 2.23 -60.12
N PHE A 272 23.87 2.55 -60.94
CA PHE A 272 22.91 3.63 -60.61
C PHE A 272 21.63 3.07 -60.03
N LYS A 273 21.17 3.63 -58.90
CA LYS A 273 19.78 3.51 -58.46
C LYS A 273 18.91 4.54 -59.16
N SER A 274 19.42 5.76 -59.31
CA SER A 274 18.77 6.83 -60.05
C SER A 274 19.80 7.65 -60.81
N VAL A 275 19.54 7.86 -62.11
CA VAL A 275 20.39 8.70 -62.96
C VAL A 275 19.99 10.17 -62.75
N PRO A 276 20.94 11.09 -62.48
CA PRO A 276 20.65 12.51 -62.25
C PRO A 276 19.72 13.13 -63.31
N GLY A 277 18.58 13.66 -62.88
CA GLY A 277 17.60 14.36 -63.72
C GLY A 277 16.84 13.46 -64.72
N LEU A 278 17.05 12.15 -64.72
CA LEU A 278 16.34 11.22 -65.61
C LEU A 278 14.88 11.07 -65.18
N VAL A 279 14.66 10.80 -63.89
CA VAL A 279 13.36 10.71 -63.21
C VAL A 279 13.48 11.39 -61.86
N ASN A 280 12.66 12.42 -61.61
CA ASN A 280 12.58 13.08 -60.32
C ASN A 280 11.37 12.53 -59.56
N TYR A 281 11.61 11.74 -58.53
CA TYR A 281 10.57 11.12 -57.71
C TYR A 281 10.84 11.38 -56.23
N THR A 282 9.80 11.74 -55.49
CA THR A 282 9.86 11.90 -54.03
C THR A 282 8.82 11.03 -53.36
N GLU A 283 9.13 10.57 -52.18
CA GLU A 283 8.23 9.72 -51.41
C GLU A 283 8.26 10.04 -49.91
N ASN A 284 7.13 9.80 -49.27
CA ASN A 284 6.90 10.01 -47.85
C ASN A 284 6.12 8.84 -47.25
N VAL A 285 6.38 8.57 -45.97
CA VAL A 285 5.67 7.56 -45.19
C VAL A 285 5.23 8.21 -43.89
N GLU A 286 3.97 8.03 -43.56
CA GLU A 286 3.37 8.46 -42.30
C GLU A 286 2.69 7.28 -41.62
N PHE A 287 2.64 7.33 -40.29
CA PHE A 287 1.94 6.36 -39.47
C PHE A 287 0.80 7.06 -38.75
N MET A 288 -0.36 6.45 -38.70
CA MET A 288 -1.56 7.00 -38.07
C MET A 288 -2.15 6.03 -37.05
N ASN A 289 -2.69 6.56 -35.96
CA ASN A 289 -3.46 5.78 -34.98
C ASN A 289 -4.88 5.45 -35.50
N ALA A 290 -5.68 4.76 -34.68
CA ALA A 290 -7.05 4.39 -35.01
C ALA A 290 -7.98 5.60 -35.24
N GLU A 291 -7.66 6.75 -34.64
CA GLU A 291 -8.37 8.03 -34.81
C GLU A 291 -7.94 8.80 -36.08
N GLY A 292 -6.98 8.27 -36.86
CA GLY A 292 -6.47 8.90 -38.08
C GLY A 292 -5.46 10.03 -37.83
N GLN A 293 -4.91 10.13 -36.61
CA GLN A 293 -3.91 11.14 -36.25
C GLN A 293 -2.50 10.62 -36.53
N LYS A 294 -1.63 11.46 -37.09
CA LYS A 294 -0.22 11.13 -37.32
C LYS A 294 0.51 10.87 -36.00
N ILE A 295 1.25 9.77 -35.93
CA ILE A 295 1.98 9.33 -34.75
C ILE A 295 3.47 9.13 -35.01
N GLN A 296 4.26 9.28 -33.96
CA GLN A 296 5.66 8.81 -33.89
C GLN A 296 5.81 7.65 -32.89
N SER A 297 4.83 7.45 -32.01
CA SER A 297 4.76 6.37 -31.06
C SER A 297 3.32 5.88 -30.87
N THR A 298 3.16 4.62 -30.46
CA THR A 298 1.90 4.01 -30.05
C THR A 298 2.13 3.09 -28.85
N VAL A 299 1.06 2.57 -28.25
CA VAL A 299 1.13 1.52 -27.21
C VAL A 299 1.09 0.13 -27.83
N GLN A 300 1.50 -0.89 -27.07
CA GLN A 300 1.43 -2.29 -27.50
C GLN A 300 0.04 -2.72 -28.01
N ASP A 301 0.01 -3.70 -28.91
CA ASP A 301 -1.19 -4.26 -29.53
C ASP A 301 -2.05 -3.27 -30.33
N SER A 302 -1.49 -2.11 -30.69
CA SER A 302 -2.20 -1.09 -31.46
C SER A 302 -2.21 -1.41 -32.94
N GLU A 303 -3.33 -1.16 -33.58
CA GLU A 303 -3.42 -1.16 -35.03
C GLU A 303 -2.95 0.21 -35.57
N VAL A 304 -1.95 0.19 -36.46
CA VAL A 304 -1.36 1.39 -37.06
C VAL A 304 -1.65 1.40 -38.55
N THR A 305 -2.13 2.54 -39.05
CA THR A 305 -2.29 2.74 -40.50
C THR A 305 -0.99 3.32 -41.06
N VAL A 306 -0.43 2.64 -42.04
CA VAL A 306 0.68 3.11 -42.87
C VAL A 306 0.09 3.89 -44.04
N HIS A 307 0.53 5.13 -44.21
CA HIS A 307 0.18 5.98 -45.35
C HIS A 307 1.45 6.34 -46.12
N TYR A 308 1.54 5.86 -47.35
CA TYR A 308 2.63 6.15 -48.28
C TYR A 308 2.15 7.08 -49.37
N THR A 309 2.93 8.13 -49.63
CA THR A 309 2.70 9.03 -50.76
C THR A 309 3.95 9.09 -51.64
N GLY A 310 3.75 8.96 -52.94
CA GLY A 310 4.77 9.02 -53.96
C GLY A 310 4.40 10.05 -55.02
N MET A 311 5.35 10.87 -55.45
CA MET A 311 5.12 11.96 -56.39
C MET A 311 6.24 12.06 -57.42
N TYR A 312 5.88 12.01 -58.69
CA TYR A 312 6.75 12.22 -59.84
C TYR A 312 6.75 13.70 -60.23
N HIS A 313 7.92 14.34 -60.20
CA HIS A 313 8.08 15.78 -60.45
C HIS A 313 8.56 16.10 -61.86
N GLY A 314 8.58 15.13 -62.76
CA GLY A 314 9.15 15.28 -64.11
C GLY A 314 10.55 14.67 -64.24
N GLY A 315 11.22 15.00 -65.34
CA GLY A 315 12.52 14.45 -65.71
C GLY A 315 12.65 14.31 -67.22
N LYS A 316 13.73 13.68 -67.69
CA LYS A 316 13.89 13.35 -69.11
C LYS A 316 13.02 12.16 -69.54
N GLN A 317 12.56 11.34 -68.59
CA GLN A 317 11.68 10.22 -68.82
C GLN A 317 10.56 10.16 -67.77
N ASN A 318 9.43 9.55 -68.14
CA ASN A 318 8.41 9.09 -67.19
C ASN A 318 9.01 8.05 -66.23
N MET A 319 8.40 7.81 -65.08
CA MET A 319 8.75 6.67 -64.24
C MET A 319 8.10 5.41 -64.83
N LEU A 320 8.93 4.52 -65.39
CA LEU A 320 8.44 3.43 -66.24
C LEU A 320 8.12 2.16 -65.45
N ASP A 321 6.87 1.69 -65.54
CA ASP A 321 6.39 0.45 -64.93
C ASP A 321 6.74 0.26 -63.44
N PRO A 322 6.42 1.24 -62.57
CA PRO A 322 6.71 1.20 -61.14
C PRO A 322 6.00 0.05 -60.41
N VAL A 323 6.76 -0.55 -59.50
CA VAL A 323 6.30 -1.54 -58.51
C VAL A 323 6.65 -1.01 -57.14
N LEU A 324 5.62 -0.86 -56.29
CA LEU A 324 5.79 -0.45 -54.90
C LEU A 324 5.94 -1.70 -54.03
N SER A 325 6.93 -1.68 -53.15
CA SER A 325 7.16 -2.72 -52.14
C SER A 325 7.29 -2.11 -50.75
N PHE A 326 6.74 -2.78 -49.74
CA PHE A 326 6.82 -2.36 -48.33
C PHE A 326 7.35 -3.51 -47.51
N GLU A 327 8.60 -3.42 -47.09
CA GLU A 327 9.26 -4.37 -46.20
C GLU A 327 8.90 -4.02 -44.75
N LEU A 328 8.09 -4.86 -44.10
CA LEU A 328 7.65 -4.67 -42.72
C LEU A 328 8.64 -5.28 -41.73
N ASP A 329 8.66 -4.74 -40.51
CA ASP A 329 9.40 -5.35 -39.41
C ASP A 329 8.94 -6.80 -39.17
N LYS A 330 9.83 -7.67 -38.68
CA LYS A 330 9.47 -9.05 -38.29
C LYS A 330 8.39 -9.09 -37.21
N ASN A 331 8.28 -8.02 -36.42
CA ASN A 331 7.29 -7.84 -35.36
C ASN A 331 6.03 -7.11 -35.84
N GLN A 332 5.87 -6.83 -37.14
CA GLN A 332 4.68 -6.25 -37.73
C GLN A 332 3.94 -7.29 -38.59
N VAL A 333 2.62 -7.28 -38.50
CA VAL A 333 1.73 -8.12 -39.31
C VAL A 333 0.76 -7.26 -40.08
N TYR A 334 0.78 -7.37 -41.40
CA TYR A 334 -0.21 -6.74 -42.28
C TYR A 334 -1.63 -7.25 -41.97
N GLN A 335 -2.58 -6.33 -41.89
CA GLN A 335 -3.99 -6.66 -41.72
C GLN A 335 -4.64 -6.86 -43.09
N GLU A 336 -4.92 -8.11 -43.45
CA GLU A 336 -5.45 -8.49 -44.76
C GLU A 336 -6.74 -7.74 -45.11
N GLY A 337 -6.87 -7.31 -46.37
CA GLY A 337 -8.04 -6.59 -46.87
C GLY A 337 -8.03 -5.08 -46.60
N THR A 338 -6.99 -4.55 -45.95
CA THR A 338 -6.89 -3.10 -45.64
C THR A 338 -6.10 -2.28 -46.66
N PHE A 339 -5.57 -2.90 -47.72
CA PHE A 339 -4.67 -2.21 -48.66
C PHE A 339 -5.47 -1.42 -49.70
N LEU A 340 -5.24 -0.12 -49.73
CA LEU A 340 -5.83 0.83 -50.67
C LEU A 340 -4.73 1.39 -51.57
N LEU A 341 -4.98 1.41 -52.87
CA LEU A 341 -4.18 2.12 -53.87
C LEU A 341 -5.03 3.23 -54.47
N ASN A 342 -4.62 4.49 -54.28
CA ASN A 342 -5.36 5.68 -54.67
C ASN A 342 -6.82 5.65 -54.18
N GLY A 343 -7.02 5.23 -52.93
CA GLY A 343 -8.34 5.09 -52.29
C GLY A 343 -9.16 3.87 -52.73
N THR A 344 -8.65 3.06 -53.67
CA THR A 344 -9.34 1.85 -54.15
C THR A 344 -8.74 0.61 -53.50
N ALA A 345 -9.59 -0.27 -52.94
CA ALA A 345 -9.14 -1.52 -52.35
C ALA A 345 -8.53 -2.47 -53.41
N VAL A 346 -7.32 -2.94 -53.15
CA VAL A 346 -6.57 -3.88 -54.00
C VAL A 346 -5.87 -4.94 -53.16
N ASN A 347 -5.51 -6.07 -53.77
CA ASN A 347 -4.81 -7.15 -53.08
C ASN A 347 -3.32 -7.13 -53.47
N PRO A 348 -2.41 -6.71 -52.56
CA PRO A 348 -0.98 -6.82 -52.80
C PRO A 348 -0.53 -8.29 -52.72
N THR A 349 0.61 -8.60 -53.32
CA THR A 349 1.32 -9.85 -53.02
C THR A 349 1.98 -9.68 -51.65
N TYR A 350 1.76 -10.62 -50.72
CA TYR A 350 2.35 -10.57 -49.37
C TYR A 350 3.13 -11.85 -49.06
N ILE A 351 4.46 -11.75 -49.08
CA ILE A 351 5.37 -12.89 -48.87
C ILE A 351 6.55 -12.41 -48.02
N ASN A 352 6.95 -13.19 -47.00
CA ASN A 352 8.10 -12.91 -46.14
C ASN A 352 8.11 -11.47 -45.56
N ASN A 353 6.95 -11.00 -45.06
CA ASN A 353 6.76 -9.63 -44.55
C ASN A 353 6.98 -8.49 -45.57
N VAL A 354 6.95 -8.80 -46.87
CA VAL A 354 7.00 -7.80 -47.93
C VAL A 354 5.66 -7.75 -48.65
N LEU A 355 5.05 -6.57 -48.67
CA LEU A 355 3.89 -6.25 -49.50
C LEU A 355 4.40 -5.74 -50.85
N GLN A 356 3.87 -6.22 -51.97
CA GLN A 356 4.27 -5.78 -53.31
C GLN A 356 3.04 -5.53 -54.19
N ILE A 357 3.01 -4.39 -54.87
CA ILE A 357 1.94 -4.00 -55.78
C ILE A 357 2.51 -3.32 -57.05
N PRO A 358 2.32 -3.90 -58.25
CA PRO A 358 2.62 -3.19 -59.50
C PRO A 358 1.54 -2.11 -59.75
N LEU A 359 1.94 -0.91 -60.18
CA LEU A 359 0.97 0.13 -60.52
C LEU A 359 0.24 -0.16 -61.85
N GLY A 360 0.86 -0.96 -62.73
CA GLY A 360 0.30 -1.33 -64.03
C GLY A 360 0.26 -0.19 -65.05
N LYS A 361 0.90 0.95 -64.74
CA LYS A 361 1.01 2.16 -65.57
C LYS A 361 2.27 2.93 -65.22
N ASP A 362 2.75 3.77 -66.13
CA ASP A 362 3.84 4.72 -65.86
C ASP A 362 3.34 5.91 -65.03
N LEU A 363 4.22 6.53 -64.24
CA LEU A 363 3.95 7.88 -63.70
C LEU A 363 4.48 8.94 -64.65
N SER A 364 3.67 9.96 -64.87
CA SER A 364 3.90 11.05 -65.84
C SER A 364 3.41 12.37 -65.28
N THR A 365 3.66 13.49 -65.96
CA THR A 365 3.20 14.83 -65.50
C THR A 365 1.68 15.02 -65.47
N THR A 366 0.91 14.07 -66.02
CA THR A 366 -0.57 14.07 -65.95
C THR A 366 -1.13 13.05 -64.96
N ASP A 367 -0.28 12.17 -64.44
CA ASP A 367 -0.60 11.06 -63.54
C ASP A 367 0.64 10.80 -62.69
N ASP A 368 0.90 11.74 -61.79
CA ASP A 368 2.17 11.95 -61.10
C ASP A 368 2.14 11.44 -59.66
N GLU A 369 0.96 11.17 -59.10
CA GLU A 369 0.78 10.83 -57.70
C GLU A 369 0.36 9.37 -57.49
N VAL A 370 0.91 8.77 -56.45
CA VAL A 370 0.46 7.49 -55.91
C VAL A 370 0.30 7.58 -54.40
N ASN A 371 -0.86 7.12 -53.92
CA ASN A 371 -1.20 7.03 -52.52
C ASN A 371 -1.48 5.57 -52.17
N VAL A 372 -0.84 5.07 -51.12
CA VAL A 372 -1.05 3.74 -50.59
C VAL A 372 -1.39 3.84 -49.12
N GLU A 373 -2.45 3.15 -48.70
CA GLU A 373 -2.80 3.00 -47.29
C GLU A 373 -2.97 1.53 -46.96
N PHE A 374 -2.45 1.09 -45.81
CA PHE A 374 -2.75 -0.23 -45.27
C PHE A 374 -2.52 -0.26 -43.77
N LYS A 375 -3.10 -1.24 -43.10
CA LYS A 375 -2.94 -1.38 -41.65
C LYS A 375 -1.96 -2.48 -41.28
N VAL A 376 -1.21 -2.24 -40.22
CA VAL A 376 -0.34 -3.21 -39.57
C VAL A 376 -0.68 -3.30 -38.09
N LYS A 377 -0.44 -4.46 -37.50
CA LYS A 377 -0.52 -4.68 -36.06
C LYS A 377 0.82 -5.18 -35.55
N ASP A 378 1.29 -4.63 -34.44
CA ASP A 378 2.47 -5.16 -33.77
C ASP A 378 2.18 -6.54 -33.15
N THR A 379 3.19 -7.40 -33.12
CA THR A 379 3.10 -8.73 -32.52
C THR A 379 4.40 -9.10 -31.81
N LYS A 380 4.29 -9.93 -30.77
CA LYS A 380 5.44 -10.53 -30.08
C LYS A 380 6.40 -9.49 -29.48
N LEU A 381 5.88 -8.35 -29.04
CA LEU A 381 6.62 -7.37 -28.25
C LEU A 381 6.47 -7.68 -26.76
N THR A 382 7.54 -7.48 -26.00
CA THR A 382 7.58 -7.68 -24.53
C THR A 382 8.23 -6.52 -23.80
N THR A 383 8.69 -5.52 -24.55
CA THR A 383 9.38 -4.30 -24.10
C THR A 383 9.18 -3.24 -25.17
N ASP A 384 9.50 -1.99 -24.83
CA ASP A 384 9.61 -0.91 -25.82
C ASP A 384 10.41 -1.34 -27.04
N ALA A 385 9.92 -0.99 -28.22
CA ALA A 385 10.54 -1.37 -29.48
C ALA A 385 10.36 -0.28 -30.54
N LYS A 386 11.36 -0.16 -31.42
CA LYS A 386 11.27 0.66 -32.62
C LYS A 386 10.98 -0.24 -33.81
N LEU A 387 9.77 -0.18 -34.35
CA LEU A 387 9.38 -0.97 -35.51
C LEU A 387 9.77 -0.22 -36.79
N THR A 388 10.50 -0.89 -37.66
CA THR A 388 11.03 -0.30 -38.89
C THR A 388 10.27 -0.79 -40.13
N MET A 389 10.17 0.06 -41.14
CA MET A 389 9.63 -0.29 -42.44
C MET A 389 10.47 0.36 -43.53
N LYS A 390 10.64 -0.32 -44.66
CA LYS A 390 11.22 0.28 -45.86
C LYS A 390 10.19 0.27 -46.99
N ALA A 391 9.82 1.45 -47.48
CA ALA A 391 9.09 1.60 -48.73
C ALA A 391 10.10 1.64 -49.89
N ILE A 392 9.83 0.90 -50.97
CA ILE A 392 10.69 0.77 -52.13
C ILE A 392 9.84 0.99 -53.38
N ALA A 393 10.19 1.98 -54.19
CA ALA A 393 9.61 2.16 -55.51
C ALA A 393 10.62 1.73 -56.57
N THR A 394 10.40 0.57 -57.19
CA THR A 394 11.25 0.05 -58.26
C THR A 394 10.55 0.24 -59.61
N ALA A 395 11.17 1.01 -60.48
CA ALA A 395 10.80 1.18 -61.88
C ALA A 395 11.95 0.75 -62.79
N LYS A 396 11.72 0.70 -64.11
CA LYS A 396 12.77 0.33 -65.07
C LYS A 396 13.92 1.34 -65.09
N ASN A 397 13.70 2.59 -64.69
CA ASN A 397 14.65 3.69 -64.82
C ASN A 397 14.92 4.44 -63.50
N ILE A 398 14.35 3.99 -62.38
CA ILE A 398 14.65 4.49 -61.04
C ILE A 398 14.38 3.42 -59.97
N ILE A 399 15.22 3.38 -58.94
CA ILE A 399 14.99 2.64 -57.70
C ILE A 399 15.06 3.66 -56.56
N SER A 400 13.95 3.85 -55.87
CA SER A 400 13.84 4.76 -54.73
C SER A 400 13.53 3.96 -53.46
N GLU A 401 14.15 4.35 -52.35
CA GLU A 401 13.98 3.69 -51.06
C GLU A 401 13.77 4.71 -49.95
N LYS A 402 12.75 4.48 -49.13
CA LYS A 402 12.40 5.33 -47.99
C LYS A 402 12.27 4.50 -46.71
N PRO A 403 13.26 4.56 -45.81
CA PRO A 403 13.11 4.00 -44.48
C PRO A 403 12.15 4.86 -43.65
N ALA A 404 11.34 4.21 -42.82
CA ALA A 404 10.41 4.82 -41.89
C ALA A 404 10.33 3.98 -40.61
N SER A 405 9.87 4.58 -39.52
CA SER A 405 9.73 3.87 -38.23
C SER A 405 8.78 4.60 -37.29
N TYR A 406 8.19 3.86 -36.36
CA TYR A 406 7.52 4.39 -35.17
C TYR A 406 7.90 3.56 -33.94
N ASN A 407 7.72 4.14 -32.76
CA ASN A 407 7.99 3.47 -31.49
C ASN A 407 6.72 2.80 -30.95
N VAL A 408 6.87 1.65 -30.31
CA VAL A 408 5.83 1.01 -29.50
C VAL A 408 6.29 1.06 -28.06
N MET A 409 5.45 1.62 -27.18
CA MET A 409 5.66 1.68 -25.74
C MET A 409 4.93 0.50 -25.09
N TYR A 410 5.63 -0.24 -24.25
CA TYR A 410 5.17 -1.46 -23.60
C TYR A 410 4.96 -1.20 -22.11
N ASP A 411 3.74 -1.42 -21.63
CA ASP A 411 3.30 -1.02 -20.28
C ASP A 411 3.18 -2.24 -19.36
N ILE A 412 4.04 -2.29 -18.34
CA ILE A 412 4.16 -3.42 -17.38
C ILE A 412 3.92 -3.02 -15.93
N GLU A 413 3.88 -1.73 -15.64
CA GLU A 413 3.74 -1.25 -14.27
C GLU A 413 2.26 -1.24 -13.92
N ALA A 414 1.89 -1.92 -12.85
CA ALA A 414 0.50 -1.85 -12.37
C ALA A 414 0.22 -0.46 -11.74
N PRO A 415 -1.06 -0.06 -11.58
CA PRO A 415 -1.42 1.21 -10.92
C PRO A 415 -1.02 1.27 -9.45
N LEU A 416 -0.49 2.39 -8.99
CA LEU A 416 -0.14 2.66 -7.59
C LEU A 416 -1.39 3.11 -6.83
N GLY A 417 -1.46 2.79 -5.53
CA GLY A 417 -2.54 3.28 -4.68
C GLY A 417 -2.22 3.26 -3.20
N ILE A 418 -2.84 4.19 -2.47
CA ILE A 418 -2.79 4.29 -1.01
C ILE A 418 -4.24 4.30 -0.50
N GLY A 419 -4.56 3.38 0.41
CA GLY A 419 -5.85 3.32 1.06
C GLY A 419 -6.12 4.53 1.96
N LYS A 420 -7.35 5.01 1.96
CA LYS A 420 -7.85 6.05 2.85
C LYS A 420 -8.48 5.41 4.08
N LEU A 421 -8.10 5.88 5.27
CA LEU A 421 -8.72 5.46 6.51
C LEU A 421 -10.22 5.79 6.47
N THR A 422 -11.05 4.75 6.50
CA THR A 422 -12.51 4.88 6.43
C THR A 422 -13.16 4.37 7.71
N PHE A 423 -14.12 5.12 8.25
CA PHE A 423 -14.85 4.71 9.45
C PHE A 423 -16.10 3.93 9.05
N ILE A 424 -16.20 2.70 9.54
CA ILE A 424 -17.30 1.77 9.22
C ILE A 424 -18.05 1.43 10.50
N ASP A 425 -19.38 1.41 10.45
CA ASP A 425 -20.18 0.99 11.60
C ASP A 425 -20.05 -0.53 11.82
N SER A 426 -20.02 -0.95 13.08
CA SER A 426 -19.87 -2.36 13.44
C SER A 426 -20.97 -3.21 12.79
N ASN A 427 -20.55 -4.32 12.17
CA ASN A 427 -21.39 -5.25 11.40
C ASN A 427 -22.00 -4.69 10.10
N ASP A 428 -21.58 -3.50 9.62
CA ASP A 428 -22.00 -2.98 8.31
C ASP A 428 -21.16 -3.54 7.17
N VAL A 429 -21.42 -4.80 6.81
CA VAL A 429 -20.74 -5.49 5.70
C VAL A 429 -21.04 -4.85 4.34
N LYS A 430 -22.21 -4.21 4.22
CA LYS A 430 -22.71 -3.65 2.96
C LYS A 430 -21.96 -2.39 2.55
N ALA A 431 -21.46 -1.62 3.52
CA ALA A 431 -20.61 -0.46 3.26
C ALA A 431 -19.40 -0.78 2.37
N ILE A 432 -18.91 -2.02 2.40
CA ILE A 432 -17.77 -2.47 1.56
C ILE A 432 -18.25 -3.34 0.39
N THR A 433 -19.13 -4.32 0.64
CA THR A 433 -19.50 -5.32 -0.38
C THR A 433 -20.50 -4.83 -1.44
N GLU A 434 -21.33 -3.83 -1.11
CA GLU A 434 -22.35 -3.27 -2.01
C GLU A 434 -21.97 -1.85 -2.51
N ALA A 435 -20.70 -1.44 -2.36
CA ALA A 435 -20.26 -0.12 -2.82
C ALA A 435 -20.30 0.01 -4.35
N THR A 436 -20.96 1.05 -4.86
CA THR A 436 -21.07 1.31 -6.32
C THR A 436 -19.81 1.95 -6.91
N ASP A 437 -18.99 2.58 -6.06
CA ASP A 437 -17.70 3.14 -6.42
C ASP A 437 -16.72 2.98 -5.26
N TYR A 438 -15.55 2.40 -5.55
CA TYR A 438 -14.51 2.16 -4.56
C TYR A 438 -13.48 3.29 -4.48
N ARG A 439 -13.50 4.26 -5.39
CA ARG A 439 -12.59 5.42 -5.36
C ARG A 439 -12.57 6.18 -4.02
N PRO A 440 -13.70 6.37 -3.30
CA PRO A 440 -13.69 7.06 -2.01
C PRO A 440 -12.84 6.39 -0.91
N PHE A 441 -12.54 5.09 -1.07
CA PHE A 441 -11.67 4.33 -0.16
C PHE A 441 -10.19 4.51 -0.45
N LEU A 442 -9.82 5.21 -1.53
CA LEU A 442 -8.43 5.51 -1.87
C LEU A 442 -8.12 6.96 -1.52
N PHE A 443 -6.98 7.17 -0.86
CA PHE A 443 -6.44 8.50 -0.60
C PHE A 443 -5.71 9.02 -1.83
N TYR A 444 -5.02 8.11 -2.52
CA TYR A 444 -4.23 8.39 -3.71
C TYR A 444 -4.22 7.17 -4.62
N TYR A 445 -4.21 7.40 -5.94
CA TYR A 445 -3.89 6.40 -6.93
C TYR A 445 -3.45 7.07 -8.24
N GLU A 446 -2.54 6.41 -8.94
CA GLU A 446 -2.02 6.86 -10.23
C GLU A 446 -1.49 5.67 -11.03
N ASP A 447 -1.24 5.91 -12.31
CA ASP A 447 -0.55 4.99 -13.20
C ASP A 447 0.30 5.83 -14.15
N ASP A 448 1.39 5.26 -14.68
CA ASP A 448 2.29 5.98 -15.58
C ASP A 448 1.69 6.18 -16.98
N ASN A 449 0.85 5.25 -17.44
CA ASN A 449 0.26 5.25 -18.77
C ASN A 449 -1.27 5.38 -18.79
N THR A 450 -1.96 4.90 -17.75
CA THR A 450 -3.42 4.90 -17.68
C THR A 450 -3.96 6.10 -16.89
N PRO A 451 -4.75 7.00 -17.52
CA PRO A 451 -5.40 8.08 -16.80
C PRO A 451 -6.29 7.57 -15.65
N ASN A 452 -6.31 8.28 -14.52
CA ASN A 452 -7.01 7.85 -13.31
C ASN A 452 -8.49 7.48 -13.51
N ASP A 453 -9.20 8.15 -14.40
CA ASP A 453 -10.62 7.84 -14.70
C ASP A 453 -10.81 6.50 -15.41
N LYS A 454 -9.73 5.92 -15.95
CA LYS A 454 -9.69 4.65 -16.67
C LYS A 454 -9.13 3.49 -15.85
N ILE A 455 -8.59 3.74 -14.66
CA ILE A 455 -8.18 2.68 -13.73
C ILE A 455 -9.44 2.01 -13.17
N THR A 456 -9.51 0.69 -13.32
CA THR A 456 -10.60 -0.12 -12.77
C THR A 456 -10.27 -0.49 -11.33
N ILE A 457 -11.20 -0.26 -10.39
CA ILE A 457 -11.01 -0.53 -8.96
C ILE A 457 -12.10 -1.49 -8.50
N THR A 458 -11.70 -2.64 -7.96
CA THR A 458 -12.63 -3.70 -7.55
C THR A 458 -12.30 -4.23 -6.16
N LEU A 459 -13.31 -4.72 -5.45
CA LEU A 459 -13.09 -5.46 -4.20
C LEU A 459 -12.41 -6.79 -4.50
N LYS A 460 -11.28 -7.07 -3.85
CA LYS A 460 -10.57 -8.33 -4.04
C LYS A 460 -11.46 -9.50 -3.58
N PRO A 461 -11.70 -10.52 -4.43
CA PRO A 461 -12.61 -11.62 -4.11
C PRO A 461 -12.05 -12.52 -2.99
N GLY A 462 -12.95 -13.16 -2.23
CA GLY A 462 -12.59 -14.17 -1.23
C GLY A 462 -12.14 -13.64 0.13
N GLN A 463 -12.27 -12.34 0.39
CA GLN A 463 -11.98 -11.75 1.70
C GLN A 463 -13.15 -11.93 2.68
N ASP A 464 -12.83 -12.15 3.96
CA ASP A 464 -13.82 -12.22 5.04
C ASP A 464 -14.13 -10.83 5.59
N ILE A 465 -15.02 -10.13 4.89
CA ILE A 465 -15.45 -8.77 5.27
C ILE A 465 -16.28 -8.79 6.56
N GLU A 466 -17.01 -9.88 6.83
CA GLU A 466 -17.81 -10.02 8.06
C GLU A 466 -16.91 -9.96 9.30
N THR A 467 -15.81 -10.72 9.30
CA THR A 467 -14.82 -10.65 10.36
C THR A 467 -14.18 -9.26 10.43
N ALA A 468 -13.85 -8.64 9.28
CA ALA A 468 -13.17 -7.35 9.22
C ALA A 468 -13.96 -6.21 9.90
N VAL A 469 -15.30 -6.27 9.93
CA VAL A 469 -16.17 -5.24 10.52
C VAL A 469 -16.84 -5.64 11.85
N SER A 470 -16.48 -6.80 12.41
CA SER A 470 -17.12 -7.35 13.62
C SER A 470 -16.59 -6.78 14.94
N SER A 471 -15.32 -6.36 14.97
CA SER A 471 -14.63 -5.94 16.20
C SER A 471 -14.28 -4.45 16.20
N ILE A 472 -14.62 -3.74 17.28
CA ILE A 472 -14.31 -2.31 17.43
C ILE A 472 -12.81 -2.06 17.42
N GLY A 473 -12.37 -1.13 16.57
CA GLY A 473 -10.97 -0.74 16.42
C GLY A 473 -10.48 -0.76 14.97
N PRO A 474 -9.16 -0.69 14.76
CA PRO A 474 -8.54 -0.72 13.44
C PRO A 474 -8.68 -2.11 12.79
N SER A 475 -8.95 -2.12 11.50
CA SER A 475 -9.04 -3.31 10.65
C SER A 475 -8.70 -2.92 9.20
N GLU A 476 -8.80 -3.82 8.23
CA GLU A 476 -8.49 -3.56 6.84
C GLU A 476 -9.23 -4.49 5.87
N PHE A 477 -9.30 -4.08 4.61
CA PHE A 477 -9.68 -4.92 3.47
C PHE A 477 -8.86 -4.53 2.23
N VAL A 478 -8.95 -5.29 1.15
CA VAL A 478 -8.10 -5.11 -0.04
C VAL A 478 -8.95 -4.77 -1.27
N LEU A 479 -8.50 -3.77 -2.02
CA LEU A 479 -8.98 -3.45 -3.36
C LEU A 479 -7.93 -3.86 -4.40
N THR A 480 -8.35 -4.24 -5.59
CA THR A 480 -7.49 -4.48 -6.75
C THR A 480 -7.68 -3.35 -7.75
N LEU A 481 -6.58 -2.65 -8.07
CA LEU A 481 -6.50 -1.63 -9.13
C LEU A 481 -5.98 -2.31 -10.39
N THR A 482 -6.57 -2.01 -11.55
CA THR A 482 -6.18 -2.55 -12.85
C THR A 482 -6.13 -1.45 -13.90
N ASP A 483 -5.02 -1.34 -14.62
CA ASP A 483 -4.82 -0.39 -15.71
C ASP A 483 -5.55 -0.82 -17.01
N LYS A 484 -5.34 -0.10 -18.12
CA LYS A 484 -5.88 -0.50 -19.43
C LYS A 484 -5.14 -1.67 -20.06
N SER A 485 -3.88 -1.86 -19.71
CA SER A 485 -2.97 -2.88 -20.23
C SER A 485 -3.21 -4.25 -19.56
N GLY A 486 -4.01 -4.29 -18.49
CA GLY A 486 -4.34 -5.47 -17.71
C GLY A 486 -3.41 -5.71 -16.51
N ASN A 487 -2.43 -4.84 -16.24
CA ASN A 487 -1.59 -4.97 -15.05
C ASN A 487 -2.40 -4.60 -13.81
N ALA A 488 -2.26 -5.41 -12.76
CA ALA A 488 -3.09 -5.28 -11.56
C ALA A 488 -2.26 -5.29 -10.28
N ARG A 489 -2.67 -4.46 -9.31
CA ARG A 489 -2.07 -4.42 -7.97
C ARG A 489 -3.14 -4.33 -6.89
N ASP A 490 -2.89 -5.07 -5.83
CA ASP A 490 -3.67 -5.01 -4.61
C ASP A 490 -3.23 -3.84 -3.71
N VAL A 491 -4.21 -3.12 -3.18
CA VAL A 491 -4.04 -2.00 -2.26
C VAL A 491 -4.82 -2.28 -0.98
N THR A 492 -4.13 -2.28 0.14
CA THR A 492 -4.74 -2.41 1.48
C THR A 492 -5.44 -1.10 1.85
N ILE A 493 -6.71 -1.22 2.22
CA ILE A 493 -7.57 -0.14 2.68
C ILE A 493 -7.74 -0.25 4.19
N PRO A 494 -7.19 0.71 4.95
CA PRO A 494 -7.36 0.74 6.39
C PRO A 494 -8.78 1.21 6.73
N ILE A 495 -9.40 0.55 7.71
CA ILE A 495 -10.69 0.95 8.25
C ILE A 495 -10.62 1.09 9.78
N PHE A 496 -11.52 1.88 10.34
CA PHE A 496 -11.78 1.92 11.78
C PHE A 496 -13.23 1.56 12.04
N VAL A 497 -13.45 0.41 12.68
CA VAL A 497 -14.77 -0.08 13.04
C VAL A 497 -15.25 0.64 14.30
N LYS A 498 -16.43 1.25 14.23
CA LYS A 498 -17.01 2.06 15.31
C LYS A 498 -18.43 1.64 15.67
N ASP A 499 -18.82 1.99 16.87
CA ASP A 499 -20.18 1.95 17.39
C ASP A 499 -20.41 3.15 18.33
N GLN A 500 -21.45 3.08 19.17
CA GLN A 500 -21.76 4.13 20.14
C GLN A 500 -20.72 4.27 21.28
N SER A 501 -19.86 3.26 21.49
CA SER A 501 -18.79 3.29 22.51
C SER A 501 -17.58 4.11 22.07
N VAL A 502 -17.52 4.53 20.80
CA VAL A 502 -16.39 5.23 20.20
C VAL A 502 -16.69 6.73 20.08
N VAL A 503 -15.78 7.57 20.57
CA VAL A 503 -15.78 9.02 20.32
C VAL A 503 -14.48 9.41 19.63
N LYS A 504 -14.57 10.31 18.64
CA LYS A 504 -13.41 10.79 17.88
C LYS A 504 -13.37 12.31 17.81
N SER A 505 -12.16 12.87 17.85
CA SER A 505 -11.88 14.25 17.45
C SER A 505 -11.37 14.28 16.00
N SER A 506 -10.72 15.37 15.60
CA SER A 506 -10.00 15.47 14.32
C SER A 506 -8.70 14.65 14.26
N LYS A 507 -8.20 14.12 15.39
CA LYS A 507 -6.91 13.41 15.43
C LYS A 507 -6.87 12.17 16.33
N TYR A 508 -7.74 12.09 17.34
CA TYR A 508 -7.70 11.02 18.33
C TYR A 508 -9.04 10.31 18.46
N ILE A 509 -8.99 9.03 18.82
CA ILE A 509 -10.16 8.18 19.02
C ILE A 509 -10.05 7.55 20.41
N ILE A 510 -11.14 7.58 21.19
CA ILE A 510 -11.28 6.85 22.44
C ILE A 510 -12.44 5.87 22.29
N SER A 511 -12.22 4.60 22.64
CA SER A 511 -13.29 3.63 22.86
C SER A 511 -13.28 3.18 24.31
N GLY A 512 -14.46 2.99 24.89
CA GLY A 512 -14.61 2.42 26.22
C GLY A 512 -16.06 2.24 26.59
N LYS A 513 -16.28 1.45 27.63
CA LYS A 513 -17.60 1.16 28.20
C LYS A 513 -17.72 1.73 29.60
N ASP A 514 -18.95 1.80 30.08
CA ASP A 514 -19.27 2.17 31.45
C ASP A 514 -18.68 1.17 32.45
N VAL A 515 -18.47 1.63 33.69
CA VAL A 515 -17.74 0.93 34.75
C VAL A 515 -18.64 0.73 35.96
N GLU A 516 -18.54 -0.42 36.61
CA GLU A 516 -19.28 -0.74 37.83
C GLU A 516 -18.33 -1.18 38.93
N VAL A 517 -18.46 -0.61 40.12
CA VAL A 517 -17.65 -0.98 41.29
C VAL A 517 -18.51 -1.02 42.54
N ALA A 518 -18.36 -2.07 43.35
CA ALA A 518 -18.98 -2.11 44.66
C ALA A 518 -18.31 -1.09 45.59
N ALA A 519 -19.06 -0.33 46.38
CA ALA A 519 -18.53 0.63 47.35
C ALA A 519 -17.44 0.03 48.28
N LYS A 520 -17.54 -1.26 48.64
CA LYS A 520 -16.51 -1.97 49.43
C LYS A 520 -15.19 -2.15 48.70
N ASP A 521 -15.25 -2.27 47.37
CA ASP A 521 -14.12 -2.45 46.47
C ASP A 521 -13.68 -1.11 45.85
N TYR A 522 -14.26 0.00 46.29
CA TYR A 522 -13.90 1.33 45.82
C TYR A 522 -12.42 1.59 46.12
N PRO A 523 -11.60 1.99 45.13
CA PRO A 523 -10.16 2.09 45.30
C PRO A 523 -9.74 3.06 46.41
N LYS A 524 -8.73 2.66 47.19
CA LYS A 524 -8.23 3.46 48.33
C LYS A 524 -7.24 4.56 47.95
N THR A 525 -6.79 4.58 46.70
CA THR A 525 -5.86 5.59 46.16
C THR A 525 -6.36 6.10 44.82
N GLU A 526 -6.09 7.37 44.50
CA GLU A 526 -6.46 7.95 43.21
C GLU A 526 -5.82 7.17 42.05
N ALA A 527 -4.57 6.74 42.19
CA ALA A 527 -3.89 5.91 41.17
C ALA A 527 -4.64 4.60 40.88
N ALA A 528 -5.18 3.94 41.91
CA ALA A 528 -5.95 2.71 41.75
C ALA A 528 -7.35 2.98 41.15
N LEU A 529 -7.98 4.12 41.47
CA LEU A 529 -9.22 4.56 40.83
C LEU A 529 -9.05 4.79 39.33
N LEU A 530 -7.98 5.49 38.94
CA LEU A 530 -7.66 5.71 37.53
C LEU A 530 -7.28 4.41 36.81
N ALA A 531 -6.69 3.43 37.50
CA ALA A 531 -6.44 2.10 36.93
C ALA A 531 -7.75 1.34 36.70
N LEU A 532 -8.65 1.32 37.69
CA LEU A 532 -9.96 0.70 37.59
C LEU A 532 -10.77 1.26 36.41
N LEU A 533 -10.81 2.59 36.25
CA LEU A 533 -11.50 3.23 35.12
C LEU A 533 -10.94 2.81 33.76
N ARG A 534 -9.61 2.64 33.65
CA ARG A 534 -8.96 2.18 32.40
C ARG A 534 -9.24 0.71 32.12
N GLU A 535 -9.09 -0.14 33.11
CA GLU A 535 -9.15 -1.60 32.97
C GLU A 535 -10.59 -2.08 32.80
N GLN A 536 -11.48 -1.74 33.73
CA GLN A 536 -12.87 -2.17 33.66
C GLN A 536 -13.65 -1.43 32.58
N GLY A 537 -13.31 -0.17 32.33
CA GLY A 537 -13.86 0.60 31.21
C GLY A 537 -13.34 0.14 29.85
N ALA A 538 -12.40 -0.82 29.82
CA ALA A 538 -11.75 -1.33 28.61
C ALA A 538 -11.25 -0.21 27.68
N LEU A 539 -10.71 0.86 28.28
CA LEU A 539 -10.37 2.09 27.56
C LEU A 539 -9.20 1.85 26.61
N LYS A 540 -9.43 2.17 25.33
CA LYS A 540 -8.41 2.17 24.28
C LYS A 540 -8.33 3.55 23.65
N LEU A 541 -7.12 3.90 23.20
CA LEU A 541 -6.79 5.20 22.63
C LEU A 541 -6.02 5.00 21.33
N TRP A 542 -6.39 5.76 20.31
CA TRP A 542 -5.66 5.80 19.04
C TRP A 542 -5.43 7.23 18.57
N GLN A 543 -4.39 7.40 17.78
CA GLN A 543 -4.18 8.55 16.91
C GLN A 543 -4.44 8.13 15.47
N TYR A 544 -5.03 9.00 14.67
CA TYR A 544 -5.26 8.72 13.25
C TYR A 544 -4.99 9.93 12.36
N ASP A 545 -4.77 9.66 11.07
CA ASP A 545 -4.75 10.61 9.96
C ASP A 545 -5.56 10.04 8.78
N ASP A 546 -5.47 10.65 7.61
CA ASP A 546 -6.27 10.24 6.45
C ASP A 546 -5.93 8.85 5.89
N ILE A 547 -4.80 8.25 6.28
CA ILE A 547 -4.32 6.97 5.72
C ILE A 547 -4.00 5.92 6.77
N SER A 548 -3.98 6.26 8.05
CA SER A 548 -3.54 5.32 9.08
C SER A 548 -4.12 5.60 10.47
N VAL A 549 -4.07 4.57 11.31
CA VAL A 549 -4.45 4.65 12.72
C VAL A 549 -3.42 3.89 13.56
N THR A 550 -2.94 4.53 14.63
CA THR A 550 -1.89 4.03 15.50
C THR A 550 -2.43 3.94 16.94
N ALA A 551 -2.28 2.78 17.57
CA ALA A 551 -2.63 2.60 18.97
C ALA A 551 -1.69 3.38 19.89
N LEU A 552 -2.27 4.10 20.85
CA LEU A 552 -1.56 4.80 21.92
C LEU A 552 -1.78 4.07 23.25
N LYS A 553 -0.95 4.40 24.25
CA LYS A 553 -1.08 3.82 25.59
C LYS A 553 -2.25 4.49 26.31
N ASN A 554 -3.22 3.71 26.77
CA ASN A 554 -4.36 4.23 27.54
C ASN A 554 -3.94 4.88 28.88
N SER A 555 -2.72 4.62 29.38
CA SER A 555 -2.15 5.31 30.54
C SER A 555 -1.97 6.82 30.31
N GLN A 556 -1.97 7.26 29.05
CA GLN A 556 -1.89 8.68 28.68
C GLN A 556 -3.24 9.41 28.80
N LEU A 557 -4.34 8.69 28.99
CA LEU A 557 -5.65 9.29 29.24
C LEU A 557 -5.63 10.06 30.57
N THR A 558 -6.15 11.29 30.54
CA THR A 558 -6.47 12.07 31.72
C THR A 558 -7.95 11.92 32.04
N PHE A 559 -8.32 12.13 33.31
CA PHE A 559 -9.69 11.95 33.77
C PHE A 559 -10.19 13.21 34.46
N SER A 560 -11.40 13.64 34.11
CA SER A 560 -12.20 14.54 34.94
C SER A 560 -13.18 13.70 35.75
N LEU A 561 -13.06 13.73 37.07
CA LEU A 561 -13.87 12.90 37.98
C LEU A 561 -15.20 13.57 38.38
N GLY A 562 -15.45 14.82 37.98
CA GLY A 562 -16.68 15.53 38.32
C GLY A 562 -16.94 15.56 39.84
N ASN A 563 -18.11 15.07 40.25
CA ASN A 563 -18.57 15.00 41.65
C ASN A 563 -18.21 13.66 42.33
N LEU A 564 -17.45 12.77 41.68
CA LEU A 564 -17.03 11.51 42.27
C LEU A 564 -16.02 11.76 43.41
N ALA A 565 -16.27 11.15 44.57
CA ALA A 565 -15.40 11.28 45.74
C ALA A 565 -13.98 10.75 45.44
N LYS A 566 -12.96 11.52 45.83
CA LYS A 566 -11.57 11.15 45.60
C LYS A 566 -11.03 10.35 46.78
N PRO A 567 -10.36 9.20 46.54
CA PRO A 567 -9.76 8.43 47.62
C PRO A 567 -8.81 9.30 48.48
N PRO A 568 -8.79 9.14 49.81
CA PRO A 568 -9.32 7.99 50.57
C PRO A 568 -10.83 8.06 50.89
N GLU A 569 -11.52 9.13 50.50
CA GLU A 569 -12.97 9.23 50.68
C GLU A 569 -13.68 8.18 49.82
N LEU A 570 -14.59 7.41 50.43
CA LEU A 570 -15.40 6.43 49.72
C LEU A 570 -16.50 7.16 48.95
N ALA A 571 -16.74 6.73 47.71
CA ALA A 571 -17.90 7.21 46.97
C ALA A 571 -19.18 6.58 47.53
N GLU A 572 -20.23 7.39 47.66
CA GLU A 572 -21.58 6.90 47.96
C GLU A 572 -22.13 6.09 46.78
N ALA A 573 -23.18 5.31 47.03
CA ALA A 573 -23.85 4.57 45.96
C ALA A 573 -24.53 5.54 44.98
N GLY A 574 -24.28 5.37 43.68
CA GLY A 574 -24.79 6.28 42.67
C GLY A 574 -24.13 6.11 41.31
N ILE A 575 -24.60 6.88 40.32
CA ILE A 575 -24.02 6.95 38.97
C ILE A 575 -23.26 8.27 38.85
N TYR A 576 -21.98 8.19 38.54
CA TYR A 576 -21.09 9.33 38.40
C TYR A 576 -20.57 9.43 36.98
N GLU A 577 -20.77 10.58 36.34
CA GLU A 577 -20.15 10.86 35.04
C GLU A 577 -18.66 11.17 35.22
N VAL A 578 -17.81 10.41 34.53
CA VAL A 578 -16.38 10.65 34.45
C VAL A 578 -16.00 10.85 32.98
N ILE A 579 -15.07 11.78 32.71
CA ILE A 579 -14.65 12.09 31.35
C ILE A 579 -13.21 11.63 31.16
N ALA A 580 -13.00 10.62 30.30
CA ALA A 580 -11.68 10.26 29.82
C ALA A 580 -11.31 11.18 28.65
N ALA A 581 -10.15 11.83 28.74
CA ALA A 581 -9.72 12.83 27.75
C ALA A 581 -8.28 12.61 27.28
N TYR A 582 -8.01 13.05 26.05
CA TYR A 582 -6.66 13.10 25.49
C TYR A 582 -6.51 14.24 24.49
N GLY A 583 -5.30 14.80 24.41
CA GLY A 583 -4.97 15.93 23.53
C GLY A 583 -5.31 17.30 24.11
N ALA A 584 -5.23 18.33 23.28
CA ALA A 584 -5.47 19.71 23.65
C ALA A 584 -6.09 20.50 22.48
N GLY A 585 -6.71 21.64 22.80
CA GLY A 585 -7.31 22.55 21.81
C GLY A 585 -8.33 21.85 20.92
N SER A 586 -8.29 22.13 19.61
CA SER A 586 -9.20 21.58 18.60
C SER A 586 -9.03 20.09 18.30
N THR A 587 -7.97 19.45 18.80
CA THR A 587 -7.73 18.01 18.62
C THR A 587 -8.14 17.19 19.83
N LYS A 588 -8.56 17.84 20.94
CA LYS A 588 -8.97 17.16 22.17
C LYS A 588 -10.13 16.21 21.88
N VAL A 589 -10.03 15.00 22.38
CA VAL A 589 -11.11 14.01 22.38
C VAL A 589 -11.54 13.76 23.83
N GLU A 590 -12.84 13.72 24.06
CA GLU A 590 -13.44 13.53 25.39
C GLU A 590 -14.52 12.46 25.30
N LYS A 591 -14.35 11.38 26.07
CA LYS A 591 -15.32 10.30 26.17
C LYS A 591 -15.96 10.36 27.56
N PRO A 592 -17.26 10.73 27.67
CA PRO A 592 -18.00 10.52 28.91
C PRO A 592 -18.22 9.02 29.12
N LEU A 593 -18.09 8.61 30.38
CA LEU A 593 -18.31 7.25 30.88
C LEU A 593 -19.12 7.37 32.17
N ASN A 594 -20.00 6.41 32.42
CA ASN A 594 -20.67 6.30 33.71
C ASN A 594 -19.89 5.34 34.61
N LEU A 595 -19.53 5.80 35.82
CA LEU A 595 -19.09 4.95 36.92
C LEU A 595 -20.26 4.73 37.88
N THR A 596 -20.77 3.51 37.95
CA THR A 596 -21.81 3.11 38.90
C THR A 596 -21.16 2.54 40.16
N VAL A 597 -21.33 3.22 41.29
CA VAL A 597 -20.92 2.73 42.61
C VAL A 597 -22.09 2.01 43.26
N ILE A 598 -21.93 0.72 43.53
CA ILE A 598 -22.99 -0.15 44.05
C ILE A 598 -22.91 -0.21 45.58
N GLN A 599 -24.03 0.05 46.27
CA GLN A 599 -24.12 -0.02 47.73
C GLN A 599 -23.63 -1.38 48.25
N SER A 600 -22.67 -1.36 49.17
CA SER A 600 -22.03 -2.59 49.67
C SER A 600 -22.30 -2.89 51.13
N PHE A 601 -22.77 -1.91 51.91
CA PHE A 601 -23.08 -2.08 53.34
C PHE A 601 -24.46 -1.52 53.66
N ALA A 602 -25.14 -2.15 54.62
CA ALA A 602 -26.35 -1.64 55.21
C ALA A 602 -26.38 -1.94 56.72
N THR A 603 -27.09 -1.09 57.47
CA THR A 603 -27.18 -1.18 58.92
C THR A 603 -28.02 -2.36 59.37
N VAL A 604 -27.51 -3.16 60.31
CA VAL A 604 -28.24 -4.18 61.05
C VAL A 604 -28.47 -3.68 62.47
N THR A 605 -29.74 -3.63 62.91
CA THR A 605 -30.14 -3.16 64.25
C THR A 605 -30.76 -4.29 65.05
N ILE A 606 -30.26 -4.49 66.27
CA ILE A 606 -30.69 -5.54 67.20
C ILE A 606 -31.29 -4.91 68.46
N SER A 607 -32.54 -5.21 68.76
CA SER A 607 -33.21 -4.79 70.00
C SER A 607 -33.31 -5.92 71.04
N PHE A 608 -33.32 -5.55 72.32
CA PHE A 608 -33.38 -6.48 73.46
C PHE A 608 -34.63 -6.18 74.29
N VAL A 609 -35.62 -7.07 74.23
CA VAL A 609 -36.96 -6.81 74.78
C VAL A 609 -37.43 -7.91 75.73
N ASP A 610 -38.29 -7.54 76.68
CA ASP A 610 -38.96 -8.50 77.58
C ASP A 610 -40.17 -9.18 76.90
N GLU A 611 -40.88 -10.03 77.65
CA GLU A 611 -42.09 -10.72 77.18
C GLU A 611 -43.27 -9.80 76.83
N LYS A 612 -43.21 -8.49 77.16
CA LYS A 612 -44.19 -7.46 76.76
C LYS A 612 -43.69 -6.56 75.62
N ASN A 613 -42.55 -6.90 75.01
CA ASN A 613 -41.84 -6.08 74.02
C ASN A 613 -41.33 -4.73 74.56
N GLN A 614 -41.15 -4.61 75.88
CA GLN A 614 -40.53 -3.43 76.49
C GLN A 614 -39.01 -3.56 76.40
N SER A 615 -38.33 -2.46 76.05
CA SER A 615 -36.86 -2.44 75.93
C SER A 615 -36.21 -2.67 77.30
N ILE A 616 -35.28 -3.62 77.36
CA ILE A 616 -34.46 -3.91 78.53
C ILE A 616 -33.18 -3.05 78.52
N MET A 617 -32.64 -2.77 77.33
CA MET A 617 -31.46 -1.94 77.12
C MET A 617 -31.43 -1.34 75.70
N ASP A 618 -30.55 -0.36 75.48
CA ASP A 618 -30.35 0.30 74.18
C ASP A 618 -30.06 -0.70 73.05
N ASP A 619 -30.62 -0.41 71.87
CA ASP A 619 -30.40 -1.16 70.64
C ASP A 619 -28.92 -1.19 70.24
N PHE A 620 -28.51 -2.30 69.61
CA PHE A 620 -27.18 -2.48 69.07
C PHE A 620 -27.22 -2.44 67.55
N SER A 621 -26.48 -1.51 66.93
CA SER A 621 -26.40 -1.38 65.48
C SER A 621 -24.97 -1.57 64.97
N PHE A 622 -24.82 -2.23 63.82
CA PHE A 622 -23.55 -2.39 63.11
C PHE A 622 -23.76 -2.49 61.59
N GLU A 623 -22.73 -2.18 60.81
CA GLU A 623 -22.77 -2.28 59.34
C GLU A 623 -22.42 -3.71 58.89
N ALA A 624 -23.14 -4.22 57.89
CA ALA A 624 -22.88 -5.52 57.31
C ALA A 624 -23.01 -5.52 55.77
N PRO A 625 -22.31 -6.42 55.04
CA PRO A 625 -22.33 -6.41 53.59
C PRO A 625 -23.72 -6.76 53.01
N VAL A 626 -24.20 -5.95 52.08
CA VAL A 626 -25.48 -6.17 51.37
C VAL A 626 -25.40 -7.45 50.51
N ALA A 627 -26.52 -8.17 50.44
CA ALA A 627 -26.71 -9.45 49.75
C ALA A 627 -25.88 -10.62 50.30
N GLU A 628 -25.12 -10.43 51.38
CA GLU A 628 -24.44 -11.49 52.10
C GLU A 628 -25.30 -12.00 53.28
N ARG A 629 -25.05 -13.26 53.67
CA ARG A 629 -25.70 -13.91 54.81
C ARG A 629 -24.75 -13.89 56.00
N ILE A 630 -25.15 -13.23 57.07
CA ILE A 630 -24.34 -13.09 58.28
C ILE A 630 -24.88 -13.95 59.43
N ASP A 631 -23.96 -14.40 60.28
CA ASP A 631 -24.24 -15.21 61.46
C ASP A 631 -24.10 -14.35 62.72
N LEU A 632 -25.23 -13.94 63.30
CA LEU A 632 -25.28 -13.06 64.46
C LEU A 632 -24.61 -13.70 65.69
N THR A 633 -24.59 -15.04 65.78
CA THR A 633 -23.97 -15.75 66.91
C THR A 633 -22.45 -15.58 66.98
N LYS A 634 -21.84 -15.12 65.89
CA LYS A 634 -20.40 -14.84 65.79
C LYS A 634 -20.05 -13.38 66.04
N ASN A 635 -21.04 -12.49 66.16
CA ASN A 635 -20.79 -11.07 66.43
C ASN A 635 -20.44 -10.88 67.91
N GLN A 636 -19.16 -10.58 68.18
CA GLN A 636 -18.65 -10.47 69.55
C GLN A 636 -19.32 -9.36 70.37
N GLN A 637 -19.60 -8.20 69.76
CA GLN A 637 -20.27 -7.09 70.45
C GLN A 637 -21.72 -7.43 70.80
N LEU A 638 -22.42 -8.18 69.94
CA LEU A 638 -23.75 -8.70 70.25
C LEU A 638 -23.70 -9.72 71.39
N LEU A 639 -22.73 -10.64 71.40
CA LEU A 639 -22.55 -11.59 72.50
C LEU A 639 -22.30 -10.89 73.84
N GLU A 640 -21.54 -9.80 73.85
CA GLU A 640 -21.32 -8.96 75.04
C GLU A 640 -22.63 -8.33 75.52
N LYS A 641 -23.45 -7.80 74.62
CA LYS A 641 -24.79 -7.26 74.94
C LYS A 641 -25.73 -8.34 75.49
N LEU A 642 -25.76 -9.52 74.88
CA LEU A 642 -26.57 -10.65 75.37
C LEU A 642 -26.16 -11.08 76.80
N ASN A 643 -24.85 -11.07 77.09
CA ASN A 643 -24.34 -11.34 78.44
C ASN A 643 -24.72 -10.22 79.42
N ALA A 644 -24.73 -8.96 78.98
CA ALA A 644 -25.17 -7.84 79.82
C ALA A 644 -26.65 -7.97 80.21
N VAL A 645 -27.54 -8.38 79.28
CA VAL A 645 -28.95 -8.66 79.59
C VAL A 645 -29.10 -9.78 80.62
N LYS A 646 -28.30 -10.85 80.50
CA LYS A 646 -28.25 -11.92 81.51
C LYS A 646 -27.83 -11.41 82.89
N GLY A 647 -26.88 -10.47 82.95
CA GLY A 647 -26.46 -9.80 84.19
C GLY A 647 -27.55 -8.95 84.86
N LEU A 648 -28.63 -8.62 84.14
CA LEU A 648 -29.82 -7.95 84.67
C LEU A 648 -30.89 -8.94 85.16
N ASN A 649 -30.53 -10.21 85.38
CA ASN A 649 -31.40 -11.30 85.83
C ASN A 649 -32.56 -11.61 84.86
N TYR A 650 -32.36 -11.43 83.56
CA TYR A 650 -33.26 -11.90 82.51
C TYR A 650 -32.77 -13.22 81.93
N LEU A 651 -33.71 -14.10 81.57
CA LEU A 651 -33.43 -15.36 80.90
C LEU A 651 -33.77 -15.25 79.40
N LYS A 652 -32.84 -15.63 78.51
CA LYS A 652 -33.11 -15.63 77.05
C LYS A 652 -34.28 -16.57 76.76
N ASP A 653 -35.32 -16.04 76.10
CA ASP A 653 -36.48 -16.83 75.66
C ASP A 653 -36.31 -17.27 74.21
N SER A 654 -36.16 -16.31 73.30
CA SER A 654 -35.99 -16.58 71.87
C SER A 654 -35.10 -15.56 71.18
N GLY A 655 -34.34 -16.01 70.18
CA GLY A 655 -33.64 -15.15 69.22
C GLY A 655 -34.44 -14.98 67.93
N PRO A 656 -33.95 -14.14 66.99
CA PRO A 656 -34.54 -14.04 65.66
C PRO A 656 -34.44 -15.38 64.90
N PRO A 657 -35.43 -15.73 64.06
CA PRO A 657 -35.48 -17.04 63.39
C PRO A 657 -34.32 -17.25 62.39
N ASP A 658 -33.72 -16.17 61.90
CA ASP A 658 -32.60 -16.14 60.97
C ASP A 658 -31.27 -15.76 61.64
N GLU A 659 -31.14 -16.01 62.95
CA GLU A 659 -29.97 -15.66 63.78
C GLU A 659 -28.63 -16.11 63.16
N THR A 660 -28.57 -17.29 62.55
CA THR A 660 -27.32 -17.84 61.97
C THR A 660 -27.15 -17.56 60.47
N ASN A 661 -28.12 -16.90 59.83
CA ASN A 661 -28.20 -16.79 58.38
C ASN A 661 -29.03 -15.56 57.95
N LEU A 662 -28.73 -14.41 58.55
CA LEU A 662 -29.43 -13.16 58.29
C LEU A 662 -29.00 -12.60 56.93
N LEU A 663 -29.94 -12.46 55.99
CA LEU A 663 -29.69 -11.77 54.72
C LEU A 663 -29.77 -10.26 54.92
N VAL A 664 -28.70 -9.55 54.58
CA VAL A 664 -28.65 -8.08 54.64
C VAL A 664 -29.14 -7.51 53.31
N ILE A 665 -30.14 -6.64 53.35
CA ILE A 665 -30.70 -5.96 52.17
C ILE A 665 -30.28 -4.48 52.15
N PRO A 666 -30.29 -3.80 50.98
CA PRO A 666 -29.86 -2.40 50.85
C PRO A 666 -30.51 -1.42 51.84
N GLU A 667 -31.77 -1.67 52.21
CA GLU A 667 -32.56 -0.81 53.11
C GLU A 667 -32.21 -0.98 54.60
N GLY A 668 -31.32 -1.91 54.95
CA GLY A 668 -31.02 -2.30 56.33
C GLY A 668 -31.99 -3.32 56.91
N VAL A 669 -31.64 -3.92 58.06
CA VAL A 669 -32.41 -5.00 58.68
C VAL A 669 -32.50 -4.85 60.19
N SER A 670 -33.71 -4.97 60.76
CA SER A 670 -33.92 -4.96 62.20
C SER A 670 -34.33 -6.34 62.72
N ARG A 671 -33.70 -6.79 63.82
CA ARG A 671 -34.02 -8.04 64.53
C ARG A 671 -34.13 -7.78 66.03
N LYS A 672 -34.75 -8.71 66.76
CA LYS A 672 -34.92 -8.60 68.22
C LYS A 672 -34.63 -9.92 68.92
N TYR A 673 -34.11 -9.81 70.14
CA TYR A 673 -34.03 -10.90 71.11
C TYR A 673 -35.07 -10.68 72.20
N THR A 674 -35.82 -11.72 72.52
CA THR A 674 -36.84 -11.71 73.57
C THR A 674 -36.34 -12.47 74.79
N PHE A 675 -36.56 -11.88 75.96
CA PHE A 675 -36.16 -12.41 77.25
C PHE A 675 -37.36 -12.51 78.18
N LYS A 676 -37.25 -13.40 79.17
CA LYS A 676 -38.20 -13.58 80.26
C LYS A 676 -37.61 -13.06 81.56
N GLY A 677 -38.42 -12.32 82.33
CA GLY A 677 -38.10 -12.05 83.72
C GLY A 677 -38.06 -13.32 84.59
N THR A 678 -37.44 -13.23 85.76
CA THR A 678 -37.18 -14.34 86.67
C THR A 678 -37.72 -14.06 88.07
N LEU A 679 -38.01 -15.13 88.82
CA LEU A 679 -38.40 -15.10 90.23
C LEU A 679 -37.53 -16.10 91.00
N PHE A 680 -36.77 -15.63 91.99
CA PHE A 680 -35.93 -16.49 92.82
C PHE A 680 -35.58 -15.85 94.17
N ILE A 681 -35.07 -16.65 95.11
CA ILE A 681 -34.49 -16.17 96.37
C ILE A 681 -33.09 -15.63 96.06
N GLU A 682 -32.91 -14.31 96.12
CA GLU A 682 -31.62 -13.66 95.88
C GLU A 682 -30.65 -13.88 97.04
N SER A 683 -31.17 -13.81 98.28
CA SER A 683 -30.42 -14.15 99.49
C SER A 683 -31.35 -14.68 100.58
N ALA A 684 -30.83 -15.50 101.49
CA ALA A 684 -31.53 -15.97 102.68
C ALA A 684 -30.55 -16.09 103.85
N PRO A 685 -30.96 -15.83 105.12
CA PRO A 685 -30.09 -15.99 106.28
C PRO A 685 -29.39 -17.36 106.29
N ASN A 686 -28.06 -17.38 106.45
CA ASN A 686 -27.34 -18.64 106.69
C ASN A 686 -27.38 -19.02 108.17
N THR A 687 -27.47 -18.03 109.07
CA THR A 687 -27.58 -18.23 110.50
C THR A 687 -28.71 -17.39 111.08
N ILE A 688 -29.49 -17.98 111.98
CA ILE A 688 -30.55 -17.30 112.74
C ILE A 688 -30.37 -17.69 114.20
N ASP A 689 -30.14 -16.70 115.05
CA ASP A 689 -29.79 -16.88 116.45
C ASP A 689 -30.80 -16.18 117.37
N PHE A 690 -31.41 -16.95 118.26
CA PHE A 690 -32.33 -16.44 119.29
C PHE A 690 -31.61 -16.02 120.58
N GLY A 691 -30.29 -16.11 120.63
CA GLY A 691 -29.43 -15.71 121.75
C GLY A 691 -29.47 -16.65 122.96
N ASP A 692 -28.71 -16.32 123.98
CA ASP A 692 -28.65 -17.09 125.23
C ASP A 692 -29.90 -16.89 126.09
N GLN A 693 -30.58 -17.99 126.41
CA GLN A 693 -31.85 -17.95 127.15
C GLN A 693 -31.80 -18.67 128.50
N LYS A 694 -32.25 -17.98 129.56
CA LYS A 694 -32.38 -18.56 130.90
C LYS A 694 -33.62 -19.45 131.00
N VAL A 695 -33.44 -20.67 131.50
CA VAL A 695 -34.55 -21.60 131.83
C VAL A 695 -35.51 -20.94 132.82
N SER A 696 -36.81 -21.13 132.60
CA SER A 696 -37.89 -20.46 133.34
C SER A 696 -39.00 -21.43 133.69
N GLY A 697 -39.65 -21.23 134.85
CA GLY A 697 -40.89 -21.92 135.24
C GLY A 697 -42.15 -21.35 134.56
N GLN A 698 -41.99 -20.42 133.61
CA GLN A 698 -43.04 -19.81 132.79
C GLN A 698 -42.69 -19.94 131.31
N ASN A 699 -43.71 -20.00 130.44
CA ASN A 699 -43.53 -20.03 129.00
C ASN A 699 -42.70 -18.81 128.57
N LYS A 700 -41.73 -19.02 127.68
CA LYS A 700 -40.94 -17.93 127.11
C LYS A 700 -41.05 -17.94 125.60
N THR A 701 -41.36 -16.77 125.05
CA THR A 701 -41.38 -16.53 123.61
C THR A 701 -40.31 -15.49 123.28
N PHE A 702 -39.50 -15.78 122.26
CA PHE A 702 -38.48 -14.91 121.71
C PHE A 702 -38.85 -14.57 120.28
N ASN A 703 -38.98 -13.28 120.02
CA ASN A 703 -39.61 -12.75 118.81
C ASN A 703 -38.69 -11.84 117.99
N ASP A 704 -37.39 -11.86 118.30
CA ASP A 704 -36.43 -10.98 117.65
C ASP A 704 -35.09 -11.72 117.49
N PRO A 705 -34.99 -12.65 116.53
CA PRO A 705 -33.73 -13.34 116.26
C PRO A 705 -32.76 -12.43 115.51
N ASN A 706 -31.47 -12.60 115.79
CA ASN A 706 -30.39 -12.03 114.98
C ASN A 706 -30.12 -12.93 113.76
N TYR A 707 -29.81 -12.34 112.62
CA TYR A 707 -29.47 -13.07 111.39
C TYR A 707 -28.35 -12.38 110.62
N ASP A 708 -27.56 -13.15 109.86
CA ASP A 708 -26.34 -12.70 109.19
C ASP A 708 -26.58 -11.98 107.85
N GLN A 709 -27.68 -12.31 107.17
CA GLN A 709 -28.08 -11.64 105.93
C GLN A 709 -29.59 -11.68 105.76
N HIS A 710 -30.12 -10.75 104.97
CA HIS A 710 -31.54 -10.59 104.75
C HIS A 710 -32.11 -11.70 103.84
N LEU A 711 -33.40 -12.00 104.02
CA LEU A 711 -34.18 -12.83 103.12
C LEU A 711 -34.75 -11.97 101.99
N VAL A 712 -34.06 -11.93 100.85
CA VAL A 712 -34.38 -11.08 99.69
C VAL A 712 -34.87 -11.93 98.53
N ILE A 713 -35.99 -11.51 97.95
CA ILE A 713 -36.57 -12.11 96.74
C ILE A 713 -36.31 -11.18 95.56
N TRP A 714 -35.86 -11.76 94.45
CA TRP A 714 -35.79 -11.07 93.16
C TRP A 714 -36.99 -11.45 92.31
N ASP A 715 -37.70 -10.46 91.77
CA ASP A 715 -38.77 -10.65 90.79
C ASP A 715 -38.73 -9.53 89.74
N ASN A 716 -38.31 -9.87 88.53
CA ASN A 716 -38.40 -8.98 87.35
C ASN A 716 -39.29 -9.56 86.25
N ARG A 717 -40.22 -10.47 86.59
CA ARG A 717 -41.23 -10.95 85.65
C ARG A 717 -42.04 -9.77 85.12
N ALA A 718 -42.28 -9.69 83.82
CA ALA A 718 -43.02 -8.56 83.24
C ALA A 718 -44.47 -8.52 83.74
N THR A 719 -45.03 -9.66 84.15
CA THR A 719 -46.27 -9.73 84.91
C THR A 719 -45.97 -10.18 86.34
N LEU A 720 -45.95 -9.22 87.27
CA LEU A 720 -45.72 -9.49 88.70
C LEU A 720 -46.94 -10.20 89.30
N GLY A 721 -46.87 -11.53 89.31
CA GLY A 721 -47.84 -12.41 89.94
C GLY A 721 -47.52 -12.69 91.40
N THR A 722 -48.52 -13.16 92.16
CA THR A 722 -48.32 -13.52 93.57
C THR A 722 -47.34 -14.68 93.72
N TRP A 723 -46.46 -14.58 94.71
CA TRP A 723 -45.52 -15.63 95.10
C TRP A 723 -45.61 -15.87 96.61
N LYS A 724 -45.15 -17.03 97.04
CA LYS A 724 -45.13 -17.43 98.44
C LYS A 724 -43.79 -18.04 98.83
N ILE A 725 -43.44 -17.92 100.10
CA ILE A 725 -42.32 -18.60 100.73
C ILE A 725 -42.87 -19.67 101.64
N THR A 726 -42.34 -20.87 101.46
CA THR A 726 -42.52 -21.97 102.39
C THR A 726 -41.26 -22.19 103.21
N LEU A 727 -41.46 -22.62 104.45
CA LEU A 727 -40.41 -22.88 105.42
C LEU A 727 -40.65 -24.23 106.09
N LYS A 728 -39.58 -24.99 106.29
CA LYS A 728 -39.54 -26.17 107.14
C LYS A 728 -38.23 -26.24 107.91
N GLN A 729 -38.24 -26.97 109.02
CA GLN A 729 -37.03 -27.37 109.73
C GLN A 729 -36.64 -28.80 109.34
N SER A 730 -35.34 -29.11 109.29
CA SER A 730 -34.86 -30.46 108.97
C SER A 730 -35.25 -31.50 110.03
N GLU A 731 -35.23 -31.08 111.29
CA GLU A 731 -35.63 -31.85 112.48
C GLU A 731 -36.09 -30.89 113.59
N ASN A 732 -36.69 -31.42 114.65
CA ASN A 732 -37.02 -30.60 115.82
C ASN A 732 -35.76 -29.95 116.40
N PHE A 733 -35.90 -28.70 116.86
CA PHE A 733 -34.83 -27.96 117.52
C PHE A 733 -34.23 -28.82 118.65
N SER A 734 -32.95 -29.18 118.54
CA SER A 734 -32.36 -30.22 119.39
C SER A 734 -30.91 -29.91 119.73
N ILE A 735 -30.41 -30.50 120.81
CA ILE A 735 -28.97 -30.48 121.08
C ILE A 735 -28.30 -31.38 120.04
N PRO A 736 -27.27 -30.88 119.32
CA PRO A 736 -26.56 -31.66 118.29
C PRO A 736 -26.16 -33.05 118.80
N GLY A 737 -26.53 -34.09 118.05
CA GLY A 737 -26.20 -35.48 118.36
C GLY A 737 -27.07 -36.15 119.44
N SER A 738 -28.11 -35.49 119.94
CA SER A 738 -28.98 -36.03 120.99
C SER A 738 -30.43 -36.20 120.51
N LYS A 739 -30.92 -37.46 120.51
CA LYS A 739 -32.31 -37.78 120.13
C LYS A 739 -33.32 -37.58 121.28
N ASP A 740 -32.87 -37.57 122.52
CA ASP A 740 -33.74 -37.51 123.71
C ASP A 740 -34.01 -36.07 124.18
N HIS A 741 -33.26 -35.11 123.66
CA HIS A 741 -33.30 -33.68 124.05
C HIS A 741 -33.69 -32.82 122.85
N GLN A 742 -34.97 -32.96 122.46
CA GLN A 742 -35.60 -32.15 121.41
C GLN A 742 -36.63 -31.20 122.03
N LEU A 743 -36.81 -30.07 121.38
CA LEU A 743 -37.87 -29.10 121.64
C LEU A 743 -38.85 -29.16 120.47
N PRO A 744 -39.81 -30.10 120.51
CA PRO A 744 -40.88 -30.12 119.52
C PRO A 744 -41.69 -28.82 119.60
N ASP A 745 -42.20 -28.37 118.46
CA ASP A 745 -43.05 -27.19 118.31
C ASP A 745 -42.45 -25.86 118.79
N ALA A 746 -41.12 -25.82 118.95
CA ALA A 746 -40.41 -24.69 119.53
C ALA A 746 -40.10 -23.59 118.51
N LEU A 747 -39.89 -23.92 117.24
CA LEU A 747 -39.79 -22.93 116.19
C LEU A 747 -41.16 -22.62 115.63
N ARG A 748 -41.44 -21.32 115.51
CA ARG A 748 -42.70 -20.80 115.01
C ARG A 748 -42.43 -19.64 114.09
N TYR A 749 -43.40 -19.33 113.23
CA TYR A 749 -43.33 -18.15 112.37
C TYR A 749 -44.63 -17.36 112.53
N GLN A 750 -44.49 -16.10 112.92
CA GLN A 750 -45.60 -15.17 112.95
C GLN A 750 -45.88 -14.71 111.52
N THR A 751 -47.03 -15.07 110.97
CA THR A 751 -47.54 -14.52 109.71
C THR A 751 -48.36 -13.25 109.98
N ALA A 752 -48.98 -12.64 108.96
CA ALA A 752 -49.87 -11.51 109.16
C ALA A 752 -51.07 -11.84 110.07
N ASP A 753 -51.60 -13.06 109.95
CA ASP A 753 -52.90 -13.43 110.52
C ASP A 753 -52.78 -14.41 111.70
N GLU A 754 -51.75 -15.27 111.68
CA GLU A 754 -51.58 -16.34 112.67
C GLU A 754 -50.12 -16.71 112.93
N GLU A 755 -49.88 -17.36 114.07
CA GLU A 755 -48.59 -17.97 114.41
C GLU A 755 -48.60 -19.45 114.00
N LYS A 756 -47.68 -19.84 113.10
CA LYS A 756 -47.56 -21.20 112.59
C LYS A 756 -46.40 -21.93 113.26
N VAL A 757 -46.59 -23.20 113.61
CA VAL A 757 -45.52 -24.04 114.18
C VAL A 757 -44.69 -24.65 113.06
N ILE A 758 -43.41 -24.30 112.99
CA ILE A 758 -42.52 -24.82 111.93
C ILE A 758 -42.19 -26.28 112.22
N SER A 759 -42.57 -27.14 111.27
CA SER A 759 -42.39 -28.59 111.35
C SER A 759 -41.41 -29.09 110.28
N THR A 760 -41.23 -30.41 110.19
CA THR A 760 -40.48 -31.04 109.09
C THR A 760 -41.22 -30.99 107.75
N GLU A 761 -42.53 -30.73 107.77
CA GLU A 761 -43.33 -30.45 106.58
C GLU A 761 -43.25 -28.97 106.20
N SER A 762 -43.18 -28.70 104.88
CA SER A 762 -43.16 -27.34 104.33
C SER A 762 -44.45 -26.60 104.66
N GLN A 763 -44.33 -25.42 105.25
CA GLN A 763 -45.45 -24.55 105.58
C GLN A 763 -45.30 -23.19 104.94
N GLU A 764 -46.39 -22.64 104.41
CA GLU A 764 -46.40 -21.27 103.91
C GLU A 764 -46.24 -20.28 105.05
N VAL A 765 -45.16 -19.51 105.02
CA VAL A 765 -44.83 -18.51 106.04
C VAL A 765 -44.96 -17.08 105.54
N PHE A 766 -44.91 -16.88 104.23
CA PHE A 766 -45.04 -15.56 103.65
C PHE A 766 -45.69 -15.63 102.27
N ARG A 767 -46.49 -14.62 101.94
CA ARG A 767 -47.14 -14.47 100.63
C ARG A 767 -47.17 -13.00 100.28
N SER A 768 -46.75 -12.66 99.06
CA SER A 768 -46.76 -11.28 98.59
C SER A 768 -46.87 -11.19 97.08
N ASN A 769 -47.16 -9.98 96.60
CA ASN A 769 -47.00 -9.59 95.21
C ASN A 769 -46.13 -8.32 95.15
N HIS A 770 -45.07 -8.34 94.35
CA HIS A 770 -44.23 -7.16 94.14
C HIS A 770 -45.05 -6.04 93.50
N GLN A 771 -44.89 -4.81 94.03
CA GLN A 771 -45.49 -3.62 93.44
C GLN A 771 -44.65 -3.05 92.29
N ALA A 772 -43.35 -3.39 92.26
CA ALA A 772 -42.41 -3.00 91.23
C ALA A 772 -41.38 -4.12 91.01
N SER A 773 -40.88 -4.22 89.79
CA SER A 773 -39.82 -5.17 89.40
C SER A 773 -38.52 -4.90 90.17
N GLY A 774 -37.85 -5.96 90.60
CA GLY A 774 -36.56 -5.91 91.29
C GLY A 774 -36.57 -6.68 92.61
N LYS A 775 -35.86 -6.13 93.60
CA LYS A 775 -35.64 -6.74 94.91
C LYS A 775 -36.81 -6.47 95.86
N TYR A 776 -37.15 -7.45 96.68
CA TYR A 776 -38.02 -7.30 97.84
C TYR A 776 -37.43 -8.01 99.04
N ASP A 777 -37.17 -7.25 100.09
CA ASP A 777 -36.54 -7.74 101.31
C ASP A 777 -37.61 -8.12 102.33
N ILE A 778 -37.86 -9.42 102.50
CA ILE A 778 -38.89 -9.90 103.43
C ILE A 778 -38.49 -9.58 104.87
N SER A 779 -37.23 -9.80 105.22
CA SER A 779 -36.74 -9.64 106.58
C SER A 779 -36.78 -8.18 107.04
N GLU A 780 -36.29 -7.24 106.23
CA GLU A 780 -36.29 -5.81 106.56
C GLU A 780 -37.71 -5.26 106.69
N GLU A 781 -38.57 -5.60 105.72
CA GLU A 781 -39.93 -5.05 105.66
C GLU A 781 -40.81 -5.65 106.75
N THR A 782 -40.70 -6.96 107.00
CA THR A 782 -41.72 -7.72 107.73
C THR A 782 -41.27 -8.34 109.04
N TRP A 783 -39.96 -8.51 109.30
CA TRP A 783 -39.50 -9.14 110.54
C TRP A 783 -39.36 -8.13 111.69
N GLY A 784 -39.55 -8.62 112.91
CA GLY A 784 -39.31 -7.88 114.15
C GLY A 784 -40.30 -8.23 115.27
N PRO A 785 -40.13 -7.73 116.50
CA PRO A 785 -40.81 -8.24 117.70
C PRO A 785 -42.35 -8.18 117.65
N LYS A 786 -42.89 -7.17 116.95
CA LYS A 786 -44.34 -6.94 116.78
C LYS A 786 -44.83 -7.13 115.35
N LYS A 787 -43.96 -7.61 114.47
CA LYS A 787 -44.27 -7.85 113.06
C LYS A 787 -44.34 -9.37 112.80
N GLN A 788 -44.19 -9.77 111.55
CA GLN A 788 -44.07 -11.16 111.13
C GLN A 788 -42.66 -11.69 111.47
N GLY A 789 -42.37 -12.93 111.09
CA GLY A 789 -41.03 -13.51 111.16
C GLY A 789 -40.90 -14.63 112.20
N LEU A 790 -39.67 -15.13 112.30
CA LEU A 790 -39.35 -16.29 113.13
C LEU A 790 -39.48 -15.98 114.63
N ARG A 791 -39.98 -16.98 115.36
CA ARG A 791 -40.21 -16.98 116.80
C ARG A 791 -39.67 -18.28 117.39
N PHE A 792 -39.10 -18.20 118.57
CA PHE A 792 -38.75 -19.35 119.37
C PHE A 792 -39.63 -19.37 120.62
N ASN A 793 -40.38 -20.44 120.84
CA ASN A 793 -41.24 -20.63 121.99
C ASN A 793 -40.75 -21.84 122.79
N ALA A 794 -40.43 -21.62 124.06
CA ALA A 794 -40.07 -22.65 125.01
C ALA A 794 -41.17 -22.77 126.09
N PRO A 795 -42.10 -23.75 125.96
CA PRO A 795 -43.11 -24.01 126.97
C PRO A 795 -42.50 -24.42 128.32
N VAL A 796 -43.23 -24.19 129.42
CA VAL A 796 -42.84 -24.65 130.76
C VAL A 796 -42.56 -26.15 130.73
N GLY A 797 -41.38 -26.55 131.21
CA GLY A 797 -40.98 -27.96 131.29
C GLY A 797 -40.52 -28.61 129.98
N SER A 798 -40.50 -27.88 128.86
CA SER A 798 -40.02 -28.41 127.57
C SER A 798 -38.50 -28.60 127.53
N VAL A 799 -37.74 -27.71 128.16
CA VAL A 799 -36.27 -27.79 128.22
C VAL A 799 -35.84 -28.79 129.30
N LYS A 800 -35.54 -30.01 128.89
CA LYS A 800 -35.04 -31.09 129.78
C LYS A 800 -33.55 -30.97 130.10
N GLN A 801 -32.78 -30.34 129.21
CA GLN A 801 -31.33 -30.16 129.36
C GLN A 801 -30.90 -28.77 128.88
N VAL A 802 -30.03 -28.10 129.65
CA VAL A 802 -29.39 -26.85 129.23
C VAL A 802 -28.30 -27.15 128.20
N GLY A 803 -28.29 -26.42 127.09
CA GLY A 803 -27.32 -26.60 126.02
C GLY A 803 -27.63 -25.72 124.81
N LYS A 804 -26.81 -25.82 123.76
CA LYS A 804 -27.08 -25.19 122.46
C LYS A 804 -28.03 -26.09 121.67
N TYR A 805 -29.20 -25.55 121.33
CA TYR A 805 -30.16 -26.23 120.46
C TYR A 805 -30.07 -25.60 119.07
N GLU A 806 -30.15 -26.42 118.02
CA GLU A 806 -30.12 -25.97 116.63
C GLU A 806 -31.00 -26.85 115.73
N THR A 807 -31.29 -26.35 114.53
CA THR A 807 -31.90 -27.07 113.41
C THR A 807 -31.55 -26.33 112.11
N THR A 808 -31.75 -26.95 110.94
CA THR A 808 -31.57 -26.30 109.64
C THR A 808 -32.92 -25.92 109.04
N LEU A 809 -33.04 -24.67 108.60
CA LEU A 809 -34.23 -24.19 107.91
C LEU A 809 -34.06 -24.27 106.39
N THR A 810 -35.10 -24.70 105.69
CA THR A 810 -35.16 -24.66 104.23
C THR A 810 -36.23 -23.67 103.80
N TRP A 811 -35.82 -22.61 103.10
CA TRP A 811 -36.71 -21.65 102.45
C TRP A 811 -36.92 -22.08 101.01
N GLN A 812 -38.17 -22.09 100.56
CA GLN A 812 -38.51 -22.38 99.17
C GLN A 812 -39.49 -21.34 98.66
N ILE A 813 -39.18 -20.75 97.51
CA ILE A 813 -40.06 -19.84 96.79
C ILE A 813 -40.90 -20.61 95.78
N GLU A 814 -42.19 -20.30 95.73
CA GLU A 814 -43.13 -20.88 94.79
C GLU A 814 -44.03 -19.77 94.21
N GLU A 815 -44.41 -19.94 92.96
CA GLU A 815 -45.49 -19.15 92.38
C GLU A 815 -46.81 -19.57 93.03
N ALA A 816 -47.65 -18.61 93.39
CA ALA A 816 -48.92 -18.86 94.05
C ALA A 816 -50.05 -18.41 93.11
N TYR A 817 -50.72 -19.39 92.50
CA TYR A 817 -51.85 -19.18 91.60
C TYR A 817 -53.16 -18.95 92.36
#